data_AF-A0A8C1P3G4-F1
#
_entry.id   AF-A0A8C1P3G4-F1
#
_cell.length_a   1.000
_cell.length_b   1.000
_cell.length_c   1.000
_cell.angle_alpha   90.00
_cell.angle_beta   90.00
_cell.angle_gamma   90.00
#
_symmetry.space_group_name_H-M   'P 1'
#
loop_
_entity.id
_entity.type
_entity.pdbx_description
1 polymer ?
#
loop_
_entity_poly.entity_id
_entity_poly.type
_entity_poly.pdbx_seq_one_letter_code
_entity_poly.pdbx_strand_id
1 'polypeptide(L)'
;MSLFKARDWWASVLGEGEEFDQGCLCVGDVDNSGSGYDKIVVGSFMGMLRIFSPHPAKPEEQMEADAQLLEVQFPDPIIQVEMGKFVSCSELLHLAVLHPRKLSVYAVSGTAGNVEHGDQYQLRLVYEHNLQRTACNMTYGPFGGVTGHHFICIQSMDGMLMFFEQETYAFGRFLPGFLLPGPLSYCIRTDSFITVSSTRQVECYRYETLAVATDADTRQDSDQQSKSSGKRLTADWTLVLGEEALDVCVPHTSSAMSSIFVLGERNLFCLKDNGQIRFMKKLEFNPSCFLPYGSVSEGSTNILMCNHNNMLLVYQDVTLKWVAQLSCVPVAVRVANFPELKGLVVTLSSDGHLQCSYMGTDPSFFTAPKVDAREVNYDEVDTEMKMLQKVIRGATKTQDILPRAETEEELTLTAIVSSNLDEVSCAVIPEMNGMPVPSVTVKVKIKSRSAVQSPKMTVCVQPPLAVTQDQFVLDSMGSGCELVVRFSAFLNGHYPPADLCGDIAVSYSSATELNPAGIPRVSQCKFNLPLRLVCYPSSAIKNAKYKITVDTNKPPVNLNEVFPDFSEKSENNESSALGFQLITGSKVIVLASKTSQRYRIQSESFEDIWLVAKELVQRFDQHFASLGVKDFRNSFTGPIPLPEYFETVDHHFELRVNVQKYQDLLSERAVQFRAIQRRLLTRFKDKTPGPLQNLDTLMEGTYRQVIALADAAEDNRERLIQAFTRLQSATHLLILLLSLWQGLGSEQTAILEATLLPLLQDTPQLGWEESVDAAISHLLKTCLSRSPKDQAISLSTGPLTIPKDTSRLKKHITLLCDRLGKGGRLSLTSEANVPTTVMMPAGCESIPEPIVEQEEEPRLQQDSAKYIKKKQPSKRIKSKSDSSKESSREKKEKDSGKEKDSKVSSKESKKESSKESSKRESTKESKEPSKDKESTREKESSKESGKEKTKVSRKSSVKVKEKKSDAGDG
;
A
#
# COMPACT_ATOMS: atom_id res chain seq x y z
N MET A 1 -14.63 -22.06 -8.63
CA MET A 1 -14.91 -23.38 -8.01
C MET A 1 -16.29 -23.82 -8.45
N SER A 2 -16.39 -24.74 -9.43
CA SER A 2 -17.63 -25.49 -9.62
C SER A 2 -17.69 -26.63 -8.60
N LEU A 3 -18.90 -27.13 -8.32
CA LEU A 3 -19.10 -28.35 -7.54
C LEU A 3 -18.97 -29.61 -8.42
N PHE A 4 -19.09 -29.45 -9.74
CA PHE A 4 -19.06 -30.52 -10.74
C PHE A 4 -17.78 -30.47 -11.57
N LYS A 5 -17.30 -31.64 -11.97
CA LYS A 5 -16.13 -31.81 -12.86
C LYS A 5 -16.55 -32.50 -14.15
N ALA A 6 -15.83 -32.21 -15.22
CA ALA A 6 -15.83 -33.11 -16.37
C ALA A 6 -15.21 -34.44 -15.91
N ARG A 7 -15.70 -35.54 -16.45
CA ARG A 7 -15.20 -36.89 -16.17
C ARG A 7 -14.60 -37.44 -17.44
N ASP A 8 -13.32 -37.79 -17.34
CA ASP A 8 -12.50 -38.44 -18.34
C ASP A 8 -13.15 -39.78 -18.73
N TRP A 9 -13.39 -39.97 -20.02
CA TRP A 9 -13.80 -41.25 -20.62
C TRP A 9 -12.64 -41.89 -21.39
N TRP A 10 -11.89 -41.04 -22.11
CA TRP A 10 -10.61 -41.34 -22.73
C TRP A 10 -9.77 -40.05 -22.75
N ALA A 11 -8.45 -40.14 -22.59
CA ALA A 11 -7.56 -39.00 -22.65
C ALA A 11 -6.16 -39.42 -23.14
N SER A 12 -5.45 -38.52 -23.81
CA SER A 12 -4.06 -38.70 -24.24
C SER A 12 -3.33 -37.36 -24.28
N VAL A 13 -2.00 -37.39 -24.22
CA VAL A 13 -1.12 -36.23 -24.39
C VAL A 13 -0.35 -36.39 -25.69
N LEU A 14 -0.52 -35.45 -26.61
CA LEU A 14 -0.03 -35.53 -27.99
C LEU A 14 1.36 -34.92 -28.12
N GLY A 15 2.37 -35.79 -28.08
CA GLY A 15 3.78 -35.42 -28.29
C GLY A 15 4.43 -34.68 -27.12
N GLU A 16 5.67 -34.25 -27.32
CA GLU A 16 6.44 -33.41 -26.38
C GLU A 16 6.80 -32.09 -27.08
N GLY A 17 6.27 -30.97 -26.60
CA GLY A 17 6.55 -29.64 -27.17
C GLY A 17 5.80 -29.30 -28.47
N GLU A 18 4.78 -30.08 -28.85
CA GLU A 18 3.87 -29.73 -29.93
C GLU A 18 2.90 -28.60 -29.52
N GLU A 19 2.52 -27.73 -30.47
CA GLU A 19 1.57 -26.63 -30.28
C GLU A 19 0.32 -26.80 -31.16
N PHE A 20 -0.84 -26.41 -30.62
CA PHE A 20 -2.17 -26.61 -31.23
C PHE A 20 -3.09 -25.38 -31.06
N ASP A 21 -3.97 -25.14 -32.04
CA ASP A 21 -4.94 -24.02 -32.06
C ASP A 21 -6.36 -24.47 -32.45
N GLN A 22 -7.35 -23.57 -32.44
CA GLN A 22 -8.78 -23.85 -32.66
C GLN A 22 -9.12 -24.59 -33.97
N GLY A 23 -8.31 -24.41 -35.01
CA GLY A 23 -8.43 -25.10 -36.30
C GLY A 23 -7.88 -26.53 -36.33
N CYS A 24 -7.11 -26.94 -35.31
CA CYS A 24 -6.39 -28.21 -35.30
C CYS A 24 -7.27 -29.44 -34.98
N LEU A 25 -8.49 -29.26 -34.46
CA LEU A 25 -9.38 -30.35 -34.02
C LEU A 25 -10.62 -30.51 -34.92
N CYS A 26 -10.70 -31.65 -35.60
CA CYS A 26 -11.86 -32.07 -36.40
C CYS A 26 -12.45 -33.41 -35.89
N VAL A 27 -13.73 -33.66 -36.14
CA VAL A 27 -14.48 -34.82 -35.64
C VAL A 27 -15.49 -35.28 -36.70
N GLY A 28 -15.55 -36.59 -36.99
CA GLY A 28 -16.55 -37.21 -37.88
C GLY A 28 -16.12 -38.58 -38.45
N ASP A 29 -16.98 -39.22 -39.25
CA ASP A 29 -16.71 -40.51 -39.94
C ASP A 29 -15.74 -40.35 -41.13
N VAL A 30 -14.48 -40.01 -40.83
CA VAL A 30 -13.42 -39.68 -41.82
C VAL A 30 -13.03 -40.86 -42.72
N ASP A 31 -13.15 -42.08 -42.19
CA ASP A 31 -12.92 -43.36 -42.86
C ASP A 31 -14.15 -43.83 -43.65
N ASN A 32 -15.26 -43.08 -43.62
CA ASN A 32 -16.52 -43.38 -44.32
C ASN A 32 -17.05 -44.80 -44.01
N SER A 33 -16.90 -45.22 -42.76
CA SER A 33 -17.26 -46.55 -42.27
C SER A 33 -18.75 -46.87 -42.42
N GLY A 34 -19.61 -45.85 -42.49
CA GLY A 34 -21.05 -46.01 -42.62
C GLY A 34 -21.73 -46.46 -41.33
N SER A 35 -20.99 -46.64 -40.23
CA SER A 35 -21.56 -46.90 -38.90
C SER A 35 -22.17 -45.66 -38.26
N GLY A 36 -21.81 -44.46 -38.75
CA GLY A 36 -22.21 -43.18 -38.16
C GLY A 36 -21.56 -42.92 -36.79
N TYR A 37 -20.33 -43.42 -36.59
CA TYR A 37 -19.51 -43.11 -35.42
C TYR A 37 -18.35 -42.20 -35.80
N ASP A 38 -18.13 -41.18 -35.00
CA ASP A 38 -17.15 -40.15 -35.28
C ASP A 38 -15.74 -40.63 -34.89
N LYS A 39 -14.74 -40.31 -35.71
CA LYS A 39 -13.31 -40.36 -35.34
C LYS A 39 -12.83 -38.97 -34.95
N ILE A 40 -11.74 -38.88 -34.19
CA ILE A 40 -11.10 -37.60 -33.87
C ILE A 40 -9.89 -37.43 -34.80
N VAL A 41 -9.78 -36.28 -35.46
CA VAL A 41 -8.58 -35.90 -36.21
C VAL A 41 -7.93 -34.70 -35.56
N VAL A 42 -6.61 -34.80 -35.32
CA VAL A 42 -5.79 -33.70 -34.80
C VAL A 42 -4.62 -33.43 -35.73
N GLY A 43 -4.48 -32.18 -36.18
CA GLY A 43 -3.28 -31.66 -36.83
C GLY A 43 -2.43 -30.84 -35.85
N SER A 44 -1.13 -30.72 -36.09
CA SER A 44 -0.16 -30.05 -35.22
C SER A 44 0.64 -28.99 -35.97
N PHE A 45 1.06 -27.92 -35.28
CA PHE A 45 2.00 -26.94 -35.86
C PHE A 45 3.38 -27.54 -36.15
N MET A 46 3.73 -28.69 -35.57
CA MET A 46 4.93 -29.45 -35.96
C MET A 46 4.73 -30.33 -37.21
N GLY A 47 3.56 -30.28 -37.86
CA GLY A 47 3.25 -31.05 -39.08
C GLY A 47 2.71 -32.46 -38.82
N MET A 48 2.51 -32.86 -37.56
CA MET A 48 1.93 -34.17 -37.21
C MET A 48 0.42 -34.19 -37.41
N LEU A 49 -0.07 -35.19 -38.15
CA LEU A 49 -1.49 -35.52 -38.29
C LEU A 49 -1.77 -36.86 -37.62
N ARG A 50 -2.74 -36.90 -36.71
CA ARG A 50 -3.15 -38.11 -35.98
C ARG A 50 -4.66 -38.33 -36.10
N ILE A 51 -5.09 -39.59 -36.24
CA ILE A 51 -6.51 -39.97 -36.22
C ILE A 51 -6.73 -41.01 -35.13
N PHE A 52 -7.76 -40.80 -34.30
CA PHE A 52 -8.11 -41.65 -33.16
C PHE A 52 -9.52 -42.22 -33.28
N SER A 53 -9.67 -43.48 -32.87
CA SER A 53 -10.94 -44.13 -32.54
C SER A 53 -10.89 -44.51 -31.05
N PRO A 54 -11.16 -43.57 -30.13
CA PRO A 54 -11.08 -43.84 -28.71
C PRO A 54 -12.14 -44.85 -28.25
N HIS A 55 -11.70 -45.77 -27.40
CA HIS A 55 -12.51 -46.78 -26.74
C HIS A 55 -12.43 -46.56 -25.21
N PRO A 56 -13.39 -47.06 -24.41
CA PRO A 56 -13.38 -46.86 -22.96
C PRO A 56 -12.15 -47.54 -22.32
N ALA A 57 -11.33 -46.75 -21.61
CA ALA A 57 -10.16 -47.30 -20.92
C ALA A 57 -10.58 -48.23 -19.77
N LYS A 58 -10.21 -49.51 -19.83
CA LYS A 58 -10.43 -50.45 -18.71
C LYS A 58 -9.44 -50.12 -17.58
N PRO A 59 -9.85 -50.09 -16.30
CA PRO A 59 -9.04 -49.55 -15.21
C PRO A 59 -7.83 -50.42 -14.78
N GLU A 60 -7.57 -51.55 -15.43
CA GLU A 60 -6.46 -52.46 -15.12
C GLU A 60 -5.40 -52.56 -16.25
N GLU A 61 -5.63 -51.94 -17.42
CA GLU A 61 -4.71 -51.96 -18.56
C GLU A 61 -4.04 -50.59 -18.76
N GLN A 62 -2.75 -50.60 -19.10
CA GLN A 62 -2.03 -49.37 -19.49
C GLN A 62 -2.52 -48.92 -20.87
N MET A 63 -2.55 -47.59 -21.11
CA MET A 63 -3.10 -46.97 -22.32
C MET A 63 -2.74 -47.74 -23.61
N GLU A 64 -3.73 -48.43 -24.17
CA GLU A 64 -3.57 -49.29 -25.34
C GLU A 64 -3.31 -48.45 -26.61
N ALA A 65 -2.39 -48.91 -27.46
CA ALA A 65 -2.05 -48.23 -28.72
C ALA A 65 -3.20 -48.25 -29.74
N ASP A 66 -4.15 -49.19 -29.59
CA ASP A 66 -5.26 -49.44 -30.53
C ASP A 66 -6.28 -48.27 -30.63
N ALA A 67 -6.19 -47.27 -29.75
CA ALA A 67 -6.97 -46.04 -29.89
C ALA A 67 -6.50 -45.13 -31.04
N GLN A 68 -5.27 -45.30 -31.55
CA GLN A 68 -4.67 -44.48 -32.61
C GLN A 68 -4.68 -45.23 -33.95
N LEU A 69 -5.48 -44.76 -34.91
CA LEU A 69 -5.66 -45.40 -36.22
C LEU A 69 -4.49 -45.12 -37.18
N LEU A 70 -3.99 -43.88 -37.19
CA LEU A 70 -2.80 -43.49 -37.97
C LEU A 70 -2.12 -42.25 -37.39
N GLU A 71 -0.82 -42.14 -37.66
CA GLU A 71 0.02 -40.97 -37.39
C GLU A 71 0.93 -40.73 -38.61
N VAL A 72 0.97 -39.48 -39.10
CA VAL A 72 1.74 -39.09 -40.29
C VAL A 72 2.41 -37.73 -40.04
N GLN A 73 3.74 -37.70 -40.17
CA GLN A 73 4.55 -36.48 -40.15
C GLN A 73 4.59 -35.84 -41.54
N PHE A 74 4.05 -34.63 -41.67
CA PHE A 74 4.26 -33.76 -42.83
C PHE A 74 5.45 -32.83 -42.61
N PRO A 75 6.12 -32.35 -43.68
CA PRO A 75 7.24 -31.40 -43.55
C PRO A 75 6.80 -29.96 -43.24
N ASP A 76 5.52 -29.64 -43.47
CA ASP A 76 4.93 -28.31 -43.27
C ASP A 76 3.97 -28.32 -42.06
N PRO A 77 3.92 -27.24 -41.25
CA PRO A 77 2.92 -27.07 -40.18
C PRO A 77 1.47 -27.27 -40.68
N ILE A 78 0.60 -27.81 -39.83
CA ILE A 78 -0.83 -27.91 -40.12
C ILE A 78 -1.56 -26.79 -39.37
N ILE A 79 -2.14 -25.84 -40.11
CA ILE A 79 -2.90 -24.71 -39.55
C ILE A 79 -4.31 -25.15 -39.17
N GLN A 80 -4.98 -25.87 -40.07
CA GLN A 80 -6.39 -26.24 -39.93
C GLN A 80 -6.70 -27.56 -40.62
N VAL A 81 -7.59 -28.34 -40.02
CA VAL A 81 -8.08 -29.61 -40.57
C VAL A 81 -9.60 -29.59 -40.66
N GLU A 82 -10.14 -29.89 -41.84
CA GLU A 82 -11.59 -29.95 -42.08
C GLU A 82 -11.98 -31.21 -42.85
N MET A 83 -13.27 -31.58 -42.77
CA MET A 83 -13.82 -32.80 -43.38
C MET A 83 -15.08 -32.49 -44.18
N GLY A 84 -15.15 -32.97 -45.42
CA GLY A 84 -16.23 -32.60 -46.34
C GLY A 84 -16.17 -33.30 -47.69
N LYS A 85 -17.18 -33.02 -48.53
CA LYS A 85 -17.32 -33.60 -49.88
C LYS A 85 -16.44 -32.88 -50.90
N PHE A 86 -15.12 -32.97 -50.71
CA PHE A 86 -14.11 -32.14 -51.39
C PHE A 86 -13.63 -32.68 -52.75
N VAL A 87 -14.14 -33.82 -53.23
CA VAL A 87 -13.69 -34.48 -54.48
C VAL A 87 -14.81 -34.53 -55.52
N SER A 88 -14.49 -34.23 -56.78
CA SER A 88 -15.44 -34.28 -57.90
C SER A 88 -16.10 -35.64 -58.02
N CYS A 89 -17.41 -35.64 -58.28
CA CYS A 89 -18.24 -36.84 -58.47
C CYS A 89 -18.22 -37.87 -57.31
N SER A 90 -17.71 -37.51 -56.13
CA SER A 90 -17.73 -38.35 -54.93
C SER A 90 -18.60 -37.72 -53.84
N GLU A 91 -19.43 -38.54 -53.20
CA GLU A 91 -20.23 -38.13 -52.03
C GLU A 91 -19.57 -38.46 -50.69
N LEU A 92 -18.38 -39.06 -50.70
CA LEU A 92 -17.63 -39.42 -49.50
C LEU A 92 -17.01 -38.20 -48.81
N LEU A 93 -16.82 -38.29 -47.50
CA LEU A 93 -16.03 -37.34 -46.73
C LEU A 93 -14.54 -37.54 -47.01
N HIS A 94 -13.85 -36.44 -47.27
CA HIS A 94 -12.41 -36.36 -47.49
C HIS A 94 -11.80 -35.39 -46.48
N LEU A 95 -10.52 -35.57 -46.19
CA LEU A 95 -9.79 -34.78 -45.21
C LEU A 95 -9.01 -33.66 -45.91
N ALA A 96 -9.38 -32.41 -45.67
CA ALA A 96 -8.64 -31.24 -46.11
C ALA A 96 -7.65 -30.81 -45.02
N VAL A 97 -6.36 -30.74 -45.38
CA VAL A 97 -5.26 -30.31 -44.50
C VAL A 97 -4.69 -29.02 -45.06
N LEU A 98 -4.80 -27.94 -44.28
CA LEU A 98 -4.28 -26.63 -44.63
C LEU A 98 -2.91 -26.42 -44.00
N HIS A 99 -1.90 -26.19 -44.85
CA HIS A 99 -0.56 -25.76 -44.47
C HIS A 99 -0.36 -24.27 -44.87
N PRO A 100 0.66 -23.57 -44.34
CA PRO A 100 0.89 -22.16 -44.62
C PRO A 100 0.92 -21.77 -46.11
N ARG A 101 1.37 -22.67 -46.99
CA ARG A 101 1.54 -22.43 -48.44
C ARG A 101 0.85 -23.46 -49.33
N LYS A 102 0.03 -24.35 -48.78
CA LYS A 102 -0.41 -25.58 -49.46
C LYS A 102 -1.75 -26.06 -48.89
N LEU A 103 -2.68 -26.45 -49.75
CA LEU A 103 -3.90 -27.18 -49.36
C LEU A 103 -3.82 -28.59 -49.96
N SER A 104 -3.79 -29.61 -49.12
CA SER A 104 -3.70 -31.00 -49.53
C SER A 104 -4.96 -31.76 -49.12
N VAL A 105 -5.60 -32.47 -50.05
CA VAL A 105 -6.85 -33.21 -49.80
C VAL A 105 -6.61 -34.71 -49.90
N TYR A 106 -6.96 -35.43 -48.84
CA TYR A 106 -6.68 -36.85 -48.66
C TYR A 106 -7.97 -37.67 -48.53
N ALA A 107 -7.93 -38.88 -49.07
CA ALA A 107 -8.86 -39.95 -48.73
C ALA A 107 -8.23 -40.82 -47.63
N VAL A 108 -8.96 -41.05 -46.55
CA VAL A 108 -8.61 -42.04 -45.51
C VAL A 108 -9.33 -43.34 -45.85
N SER A 109 -8.63 -44.48 -45.80
CA SER A 109 -9.27 -45.80 -45.93
C SER A 109 -8.60 -46.80 -44.99
N GLY A 110 -9.39 -47.43 -44.12
CA GLY A 110 -8.97 -48.61 -43.37
C GLY A 110 -9.09 -49.87 -44.22
N THR A 111 -8.10 -50.76 -44.14
CA THR A 111 -8.15 -52.11 -44.69
C THR A 111 -8.14 -53.09 -43.53
N ALA A 112 -9.25 -53.80 -43.31
CA ALA A 112 -9.41 -54.70 -42.18
C ALA A 112 -8.42 -55.88 -42.21
N GLY A 113 -7.82 -56.17 -41.06
CA GLY A 113 -6.92 -57.30 -40.86
C GLY A 113 -7.65 -58.59 -40.45
N ASN A 114 -6.89 -59.69 -40.38
CA ASN A 114 -7.40 -60.97 -39.84
C ASN A 114 -7.25 -61.10 -38.31
N VAL A 115 -6.78 -60.04 -37.63
CA VAL A 115 -6.48 -59.95 -36.19
C VAL A 115 -6.73 -58.49 -35.78
N GLU A 116 -7.10 -58.24 -34.52
CA GLU A 116 -7.52 -56.91 -34.04
C GLU A 116 -6.45 -55.81 -34.21
N HIS A 117 -5.17 -56.10 -33.97
CA HIS A 117 -4.05 -55.19 -34.29
C HIS A 117 -3.63 -55.19 -35.79
N GLY A 118 -4.49 -55.68 -36.69
CA GLY A 118 -4.19 -55.91 -38.10
C GLY A 118 -4.75 -54.88 -39.08
N ASP A 119 -5.59 -53.96 -38.61
CA ASP A 119 -6.28 -52.97 -39.44
C ASP A 119 -5.32 -51.88 -39.93
N GLN A 120 -5.08 -51.81 -41.24
CA GLN A 120 -4.14 -50.87 -41.85
C GLN A 120 -4.89 -49.66 -42.43
N TYR A 121 -4.75 -48.51 -41.77
CA TYR A 121 -5.23 -47.23 -42.28
C TYR A 121 -4.18 -46.56 -43.17
N GLN A 122 -4.55 -46.28 -44.42
CA GLN A 122 -3.74 -45.50 -45.35
C GLN A 122 -4.33 -44.11 -45.58
N LEU A 123 -3.45 -43.12 -45.65
CA LEU A 123 -3.78 -41.73 -45.98
C LEU A 123 -3.34 -41.43 -47.41
N ARG A 124 -4.27 -41.43 -48.35
CA ARG A 124 -3.99 -41.28 -49.79
C ARG A 124 -4.25 -39.84 -50.25
N LEU A 125 -3.22 -39.15 -50.72
CA LEU A 125 -3.39 -37.85 -51.39
C LEU A 125 -4.25 -38.01 -52.66
N VAL A 126 -5.29 -37.18 -52.79
CA VAL A 126 -6.16 -37.12 -53.97
C VAL A 126 -5.72 -35.99 -54.90
N TYR A 127 -5.59 -34.78 -54.35
CA TYR A 127 -5.07 -33.60 -55.05
C TYR A 127 -4.43 -32.61 -54.08
N GLU A 128 -3.69 -31.64 -54.63
CA GLU A 128 -2.98 -30.62 -53.88
C GLU A 128 -2.96 -29.28 -54.62
N HIS A 129 -3.27 -28.19 -53.90
CA HIS A 129 -3.20 -26.82 -54.39
C HIS A 129 -2.03 -26.07 -53.75
N ASN A 130 -1.15 -25.53 -54.59
CA ASN A 130 -0.06 -24.66 -54.17
C ASN A 130 -0.54 -23.22 -54.03
N LEU A 131 -0.42 -22.64 -52.83
CA LEU A 131 -0.96 -21.32 -52.52
C LEU A 131 0.04 -20.21 -52.86
N GLN A 132 -0.43 -19.18 -53.58
CA GLN A 132 0.38 -18.00 -53.94
C GLN A 132 0.61 -17.06 -52.76
N ARG A 133 -0.29 -17.08 -51.77
CA ARG A 133 -0.25 -16.30 -50.53
C ARG A 133 -0.19 -17.22 -49.33
N THR A 134 0.25 -16.71 -48.18
CA THR A 134 0.29 -17.50 -46.95
C THR A 134 -1.11 -17.55 -46.33
N ALA A 135 -1.62 -18.74 -46.04
CA ALA A 135 -2.94 -18.94 -45.44
C ALA A 135 -2.97 -18.56 -43.95
N CYS A 136 -4.15 -18.17 -43.46
CA CYS A 136 -4.44 -17.96 -42.03
C CYS A 136 -5.48 -18.95 -41.51
N ASN A 137 -6.54 -19.20 -42.28
CA ASN A 137 -7.62 -20.15 -41.99
C ASN A 137 -8.34 -20.51 -43.30
N MET A 138 -9.29 -21.44 -43.22
CA MET A 138 -10.24 -21.74 -44.28
C MET A 138 -11.64 -21.98 -43.71
N THR A 139 -12.63 -22.04 -44.59
CA THR A 139 -13.98 -22.52 -44.31
C THR A 139 -14.55 -23.19 -45.56
N TYR A 140 -15.51 -24.09 -45.39
CA TYR A 140 -16.07 -24.87 -46.50
C TYR A 140 -17.60 -24.82 -46.59
N GLY A 141 -18.13 -25.24 -47.74
CA GLY A 141 -19.55 -25.53 -47.89
C GLY A 141 -20.02 -25.55 -49.35
N PRO A 142 -21.33 -25.74 -49.55
CA PRO A 142 -21.97 -25.61 -50.86
C PRO A 142 -22.13 -24.14 -51.24
N PHE A 143 -21.05 -23.48 -51.68
CA PHE A 143 -21.09 -22.10 -52.16
C PHE A 143 -21.95 -22.01 -53.44
N GLY A 144 -22.76 -20.95 -53.58
CA GLY A 144 -23.72 -20.84 -54.69
C GLY A 144 -24.88 -21.84 -54.63
N GLY A 145 -25.04 -22.59 -53.53
CA GLY A 145 -26.13 -23.54 -53.33
C GLY A 145 -25.96 -24.89 -54.04
N VAL A 146 -24.75 -25.27 -54.44
CA VAL A 146 -24.46 -26.56 -55.11
C VAL A 146 -24.82 -27.75 -54.21
N THR A 147 -25.63 -28.69 -54.71
CA THR A 147 -26.01 -29.89 -53.97
C THR A 147 -24.94 -30.99 -54.10
N GLY A 148 -24.54 -31.58 -52.98
CA GLY A 148 -23.70 -32.80 -52.94
C GLY A 148 -22.19 -32.57 -52.93
N HIS A 149 -21.71 -31.34 -53.15
CA HIS A 149 -20.28 -31.01 -53.18
C HIS A 149 -19.95 -29.86 -52.22
N HIS A 150 -18.77 -29.91 -51.60
CA HIS A 150 -18.25 -28.86 -50.75
C HIS A 150 -17.05 -28.20 -51.43
N PHE A 151 -17.09 -26.88 -51.54
CA PHE A 151 -15.98 -26.04 -51.99
C PHE A 151 -15.26 -25.43 -50.78
N ILE A 152 -14.02 -24.99 -50.97
CA ILE A 152 -13.15 -24.47 -49.89
C ILE A 152 -12.81 -23.00 -50.18
N CYS A 153 -12.93 -22.16 -49.16
CA CYS A 153 -12.51 -20.76 -49.17
C CYS A 153 -11.38 -20.57 -48.16
N ILE A 154 -10.19 -20.19 -48.63
CA ILE A 154 -9.01 -19.95 -47.78
C ILE A 154 -8.85 -18.43 -47.60
N GLN A 155 -8.71 -17.97 -46.36
CA GLN A 155 -8.29 -16.60 -46.05
C GLN A 155 -6.77 -16.53 -45.99
N SER A 156 -6.15 -15.61 -46.74
CA SER A 156 -4.72 -15.33 -46.61
C SER A 156 -4.42 -14.32 -45.48
N MET A 157 -3.19 -14.36 -44.97
CA MET A 157 -2.65 -13.44 -43.95
C MET A 157 -2.73 -11.96 -44.35
N ASP A 158 -2.80 -11.67 -45.66
CA ASP A 158 -2.94 -10.34 -46.26
C ASP A 158 -4.36 -10.04 -46.79
N GLY A 159 -5.36 -10.85 -46.40
CA GLY A 159 -6.78 -10.52 -46.56
C GLY A 159 -7.41 -10.87 -47.90
N MET A 160 -6.80 -11.76 -48.68
CA MET A 160 -7.40 -12.32 -49.88
C MET A 160 -8.21 -13.57 -49.52
N LEU A 161 -9.48 -13.62 -49.90
CA LEU A 161 -10.26 -14.85 -49.93
C LEU A 161 -9.96 -15.58 -51.25
N MET A 162 -9.58 -16.86 -51.18
CA MET A 162 -9.23 -17.70 -52.33
C MET A 162 -10.18 -18.90 -52.41
N PHE A 163 -10.89 -19.04 -53.53
CA PHE A 163 -11.97 -20.02 -53.71
C PHE A 163 -11.52 -21.19 -54.57
N PHE A 164 -11.75 -22.40 -54.06
CA PHE A 164 -11.38 -23.67 -54.70
C PHE A 164 -12.63 -24.53 -54.90
N GLU A 165 -12.99 -24.71 -56.17
CA GLU A 165 -14.01 -25.64 -56.63
C GLU A 165 -13.35 -27.01 -56.79
N GLN A 166 -13.20 -27.70 -55.64
CA GLN A 166 -12.59 -29.02 -55.49
C GLN A 166 -11.17 -29.09 -56.10
N GLU A 167 -10.97 -29.88 -57.16
CA GLU A 167 -9.68 -30.02 -57.86
C GLU A 167 -9.23 -28.74 -58.59
N THR A 168 -10.04 -27.68 -58.62
CA THR A 168 -9.77 -26.45 -59.39
C THR A 168 -9.77 -25.18 -58.54
N TYR A 169 -8.90 -24.23 -58.87
CA TYR A 169 -8.94 -22.87 -58.34
C TYR A 169 -9.89 -22.03 -59.20
N ALA A 170 -10.89 -21.40 -58.56
CA ALA A 170 -11.91 -20.64 -59.26
C ALA A 170 -11.55 -19.15 -59.38
N PHE A 171 -11.37 -18.46 -58.24
CA PHE A 171 -11.00 -17.05 -58.19
C PHE A 171 -10.51 -16.64 -56.78
N GLY A 172 -10.10 -15.38 -56.62
CA GLY A 172 -9.87 -14.79 -55.30
C GLY A 172 -10.17 -13.29 -55.28
N ARG A 173 -10.41 -12.73 -54.09
CA ARG A 173 -10.77 -11.31 -53.88
C ARG A 173 -10.14 -10.77 -52.60
N PHE A 174 -9.67 -9.53 -52.63
CA PHE A 174 -9.25 -8.83 -51.41
C PHE A 174 -10.42 -8.26 -50.61
N LEU A 175 -10.38 -8.44 -49.28
CA LEU A 175 -11.29 -7.79 -48.35
C LEU A 175 -10.96 -6.30 -48.20
N PRO A 176 -11.95 -5.38 -48.26
CA PRO A 176 -11.71 -3.95 -48.13
C PRO A 176 -11.33 -3.57 -46.69
N GLY A 177 -10.35 -2.67 -46.53
CA GLY A 177 -9.99 -2.12 -45.21
C GLY A 177 -9.27 -3.10 -44.27
N PHE A 178 -8.74 -4.19 -44.80
CA PHE A 178 -8.01 -5.22 -44.06
C PHE A 178 -6.71 -4.70 -43.40
N LEU A 179 -6.36 -5.28 -42.25
CA LEU A 179 -5.08 -5.06 -41.56
C LEU A 179 -4.56 -6.33 -40.88
N LEU A 180 -5.46 -7.10 -40.26
CA LEU A 180 -5.19 -8.42 -39.67
C LEU A 180 -6.31 -9.39 -40.07
N PRO A 181 -6.00 -10.69 -40.23
CA PRO A 181 -7.01 -11.73 -40.40
C PRO A 181 -7.84 -11.88 -39.13
N GLY A 182 -9.09 -12.30 -39.32
CA GLY A 182 -10.04 -12.61 -38.26
C GLY A 182 -10.89 -13.81 -38.67
N PRO A 183 -11.66 -14.41 -37.75
CA PRO A 183 -12.42 -15.62 -38.01
C PRO A 183 -13.33 -15.48 -39.24
N LEU A 184 -13.45 -16.56 -40.00
CA LEU A 184 -14.21 -16.65 -41.25
C LEU A 184 -15.17 -17.85 -41.19
N SER A 185 -16.43 -17.65 -41.58
CA SER A 185 -17.45 -18.70 -41.58
C SER A 185 -18.43 -18.54 -42.74
N TYR A 186 -18.93 -19.65 -43.29
CA TYR A 186 -19.91 -19.66 -44.39
C TYR A 186 -21.34 -19.92 -43.90
N CYS A 187 -22.26 -19.01 -44.24
CA CYS A 187 -23.69 -19.12 -43.96
C CYS A 187 -24.43 -19.70 -45.16
N ILE A 188 -24.67 -21.01 -45.13
CA ILE A 188 -25.37 -21.77 -46.20
C ILE A 188 -26.74 -21.14 -46.55
N ARG A 189 -27.50 -20.65 -45.56
CA ARG A 189 -28.87 -20.14 -45.81
C ARG A 189 -28.92 -18.84 -46.62
N THR A 190 -27.85 -18.03 -46.57
CA THR A 190 -27.80 -16.74 -47.26
C THR A 190 -26.77 -16.71 -48.39
N ASP A 191 -26.07 -17.83 -48.65
CA ASP A 191 -24.93 -17.91 -49.57
C ASP A 191 -23.92 -16.78 -49.30
N SER A 192 -23.47 -16.67 -48.05
CA SER A 192 -22.66 -15.54 -47.58
C SER A 192 -21.51 -15.94 -46.68
N PHE A 193 -20.37 -15.28 -46.87
CA PHE A 193 -19.19 -15.33 -46.01
C PHE A 193 -19.29 -14.25 -44.94
N ILE A 194 -19.01 -14.64 -43.70
CA ILE A 194 -19.08 -13.78 -42.53
C ILE A 194 -17.69 -13.76 -41.92
N THR A 195 -17.14 -12.56 -41.75
CA THR A 195 -15.82 -12.36 -41.13
C THR A 195 -15.85 -11.22 -40.13
N VAL A 196 -14.88 -11.17 -39.21
CA VAL A 196 -14.72 -10.04 -38.28
C VAL A 196 -13.44 -9.28 -38.62
N SER A 197 -13.63 -8.05 -39.09
CA SER A 197 -12.57 -7.13 -39.45
C SER A 197 -11.87 -6.57 -38.20
N SER A 198 -10.56 -6.30 -38.31
CA SER A 198 -9.76 -5.58 -37.30
C SER A 198 -10.29 -4.18 -36.98
N THR A 199 -11.24 -3.66 -37.77
CA THR A 199 -12.02 -2.46 -37.42
C THR A 199 -13.11 -2.70 -36.36
N ARG A 200 -13.20 -3.93 -35.82
CA ARG A 200 -14.15 -4.41 -34.79
C ARG A 200 -15.59 -4.47 -35.29
N GLN A 201 -15.72 -4.95 -36.53
CA GLN A 201 -17.00 -5.06 -37.24
C GLN A 201 -17.16 -6.47 -37.81
N VAL A 202 -18.35 -7.06 -37.63
CA VAL A 202 -18.78 -8.22 -38.42
C VAL A 202 -19.16 -7.71 -39.80
N GLU A 203 -18.60 -8.32 -40.84
CA GLU A 203 -18.84 -7.98 -42.24
C GLU A 203 -19.39 -9.21 -42.97
N CYS A 204 -20.45 -9.02 -43.75
CA CYS A 204 -21.12 -10.08 -44.49
C CYS A 204 -20.99 -9.85 -46.00
N TYR A 205 -20.48 -10.85 -46.74
CA TYR A 205 -20.22 -10.80 -48.18
C TYR A 205 -20.89 -11.98 -48.89
N ARG A 206 -21.85 -11.73 -49.79
CA ARG A 206 -22.51 -12.79 -50.58
C ARG A 206 -21.56 -13.38 -51.62
N TYR A 207 -21.64 -14.69 -51.85
CA TYR A 207 -20.78 -15.39 -52.82
C TYR A 207 -20.89 -14.82 -54.24
N GLU A 208 -22.12 -14.56 -54.73
CA GLU A 208 -22.36 -13.88 -56.01
C GLU A 208 -21.61 -12.54 -56.12
N THR A 209 -21.62 -11.73 -55.05
CA THR A 209 -20.95 -10.43 -55.02
C THR A 209 -19.42 -10.58 -55.04
N LEU A 210 -18.88 -11.60 -54.37
CA LEU A 210 -17.46 -11.92 -54.39
C LEU A 210 -17.02 -12.42 -55.78
N ALA A 211 -17.76 -13.34 -56.40
CA ALA A 211 -17.46 -13.86 -57.73
C ALA A 211 -17.43 -12.75 -58.79
N VAL A 212 -18.45 -11.88 -58.80
CA VAL A 212 -18.65 -10.82 -59.81
C VAL A 212 -17.81 -9.55 -59.56
N ALA A 213 -17.28 -9.35 -58.34
CA ALA A 213 -16.39 -8.23 -58.06
C ALA A 213 -15.09 -8.28 -58.88
N THR A 214 -14.54 -7.10 -59.19
CA THR A 214 -13.22 -6.96 -59.82
C THR A 214 -12.24 -6.38 -58.81
N ASP A 215 -11.05 -6.98 -58.67
CA ASP A 215 -9.99 -6.46 -57.83
C ASP A 215 -9.60 -5.02 -58.22
N ALA A 216 -9.21 -4.21 -57.23
CA ALA A 216 -8.92 -2.79 -57.43
C ALA A 216 -7.55 -2.54 -58.08
N ASP A 217 -6.59 -3.45 -57.85
CA ASP A 217 -5.15 -3.18 -58.02
C ASP A 217 -4.57 -3.66 -59.37
N THR A 218 -5.33 -4.39 -60.19
CA THR A 218 -4.93 -4.80 -61.56
C THR A 218 -4.91 -3.63 -62.57
N ARG A 219 -4.87 -2.38 -62.09
CA ARG A 219 -4.96 -1.15 -62.90
C ARG A 219 -3.62 -0.49 -63.24
N GLN A 220 -2.48 -1.17 -63.09
CA GLN A 220 -1.17 -0.58 -63.41
C GLN A 220 -0.59 -0.97 -64.79
N ASP A 221 -0.98 -2.09 -65.41
CA ASP A 221 -0.42 -2.54 -66.70
C ASP A 221 -1.47 -3.08 -67.69
N SER A 222 -2.22 -2.19 -68.36
CA SER A 222 -2.68 -2.38 -69.76
C SER A 222 -3.53 -1.20 -70.25
N ASP A 223 -2.94 -0.30 -71.03
CA ASP A 223 -3.65 0.84 -71.64
C ASP A 223 -4.34 0.41 -72.96
N GLN A 224 -5.43 -0.38 -72.87
CA GLN A 224 -6.35 -0.60 -73.99
C GLN A 224 -7.75 -1.14 -73.63
N GLN A 225 -8.75 -0.26 -73.77
CA GLN A 225 -10.16 -0.53 -74.14
C GLN A 225 -10.85 -1.83 -73.67
N SER A 226 -11.58 -1.76 -72.55
CA SER A 226 -12.87 -2.47 -72.42
C SER A 226 -13.87 -1.66 -71.58
N LYS A 227 -15.18 -1.77 -71.87
CA LYS A 227 -16.26 -0.99 -71.21
C LYS A 227 -16.99 -1.80 -70.15
N SER A 228 -16.25 -2.37 -69.19
CA SER A 228 -16.82 -3.05 -68.02
C SER A 228 -16.10 -2.66 -66.74
N SER A 229 -16.40 -1.46 -66.22
CA SER A 229 -15.96 -1.09 -64.87
C SER A 229 -16.74 -1.91 -63.85
N GLY A 230 -16.13 -2.98 -63.35
CA GLY A 230 -16.69 -3.78 -62.26
C GLY A 230 -17.00 -2.94 -61.03
N LYS A 231 -17.95 -3.42 -60.22
CA LYS A 231 -18.25 -2.81 -58.92
C LYS A 231 -17.11 -3.16 -57.96
N ARG A 232 -16.71 -2.18 -57.13
CA ARG A 232 -15.85 -2.44 -55.97
C ARG A 232 -16.59 -3.37 -55.01
N LEU A 233 -15.87 -4.29 -54.37
CA LEU A 233 -16.44 -5.16 -53.33
C LEU A 233 -16.96 -4.30 -52.16
N THR A 234 -18.17 -4.60 -51.71
CA THR A 234 -18.83 -3.98 -50.56
C THR A 234 -19.58 -5.05 -49.79
N ALA A 235 -19.54 -5.00 -48.45
CA ALA A 235 -20.35 -5.87 -47.61
C ALA A 235 -21.85 -5.61 -47.85
N ASP A 236 -22.66 -6.67 -47.75
CA ASP A 236 -24.13 -6.62 -47.80
C ASP A 236 -24.70 -5.98 -46.51
N TRP A 237 -24.05 -6.26 -45.37
CA TRP A 237 -24.24 -5.55 -44.12
C TRP A 237 -22.98 -5.59 -43.24
N THR A 238 -22.90 -4.64 -42.30
CA THR A 238 -21.81 -4.48 -41.33
C THR A 238 -22.36 -4.20 -39.93
N LEU A 239 -21.81 -4.84 -38.89
CA LEU A 239 -22.20 -4.61 -37.49
C LEU A 239 -20.97 -4.34 -36.60
N VAL A 240 -20.90 -3.16 -35.99
CA VAL A 240 -19.84 -2.82 -35.03
C VAL A 240 -20.05 -3.58 -33.70
N LEU A 241 -19.07 -4.38 -33.29
CA LEU A 241 -19.05 -5.07 -31.99
C LEU A 241 -18.37 -4.25 -30.88
N GLY A 242 -17.37 -3.45 -31.25
CA GLY A 242 -16.54 -2.67 -30.32
C GLY A 242 -15.33 -3.42 -29.74
N GLU A 243 -15.24 -4.73 -29.99
CA GLU A 243 -14.09 -5.60 -29.71
C GLU A 243 -13.85 -6.58 -30.86
N GLU A 244 -12.69 -7.25 -30.84
CA GLU A 244 -12.34 -8.30 -31.80
C GLU A 244 -12.98 -9.65 -31.41
N ALA A 245 -13.06 -10.56 -32.37
CA ALA A 245 -13.64 -11.90 -32.21
C ALA A 245 -12.58 -12.98 -32.35
N LEU A 246 -12.68 -14.00 -31.48
CA LEU A 246 -11.85 -15.20 -31.50
C LEU A 246 -12.34 -16.19 -32.58
N ASP A 247 -13.66 -16.39 -32.62
CA ASP A 247 -14.31 -17.40 -33.47
C ASP A 247 -15.73 -16.95 -33.91
N VAL A 248 -16.18 -17.47 -35.06
CA VAL A 248 -17.49 -17.25 -35.69
C VAL A 248 -18.05 -18.58 -36.16
N CYS A 249 -19.21 -18.98 -35.64
CA CYS A 249 -19.84 -20.26 -35.98
C CYS A 249 -21.31 -20.08 -36.41
N VAL A 250 -21.68 -20.72 -37.52
CA VAL A 250 -23.04 -20.73 -38.07
C VAL A 250 -23.58 -22.17 -38.05
N PRO A 251 -24.20 -22.62 -36.93
CA PRO A 251 -24.63 -24.01 -36.78
C PRO A 251 -25.71 -24.42 -37.78
N HIS A 252 -25.53 -25.57 -38.42
CA HIS A 252 -26.42 -26.12 -39.44
C HIS A 252 -27.66 -26.86 -38.87
N THR A 253 -27.95 -26.70 -37.57
CA THR A 253 -28.84 -27.58 -36.81
C THR A 253 -30.35 -27.29 -36.96
N SER A 254 -30.75 -26.24 -37.68
CA SER A 254 -32.18 -25.98 -37.98
C SER A 254 -32.39 -25.14 -39.24
N SER A 255 -33.16 -25.67 -40.19
CA SER A 255 -33.56 -24.95 -41.42
C SER A 255 -34.48 -23.75 -41.16
N ALA A 256 -35.23 -23.75 -40.04
CA ALA A 256 -36.21 -22.71 -39.73
C ALA A 256 -35.57 -21.36 -39.36
N MET A 257 -34.49 -21.36 -38.59
CA MET A 257 -33.81 -20.14 -38.13
C MET A 257 -32.30 -20.36 -37.97
N SER A 258 -31.49 -19.90 -38.94
CA SER A 258 -30.07 -19.71 -38.69
C SER A 258 -29.84 -18.62 -37.65
N SER A 259 -28.74 -18.78 -36.92
CA SER A 259 -28.23 -17.88 -35.90
C SER A 259 -26.73 -17.80 -36.13
N ILE A 260 -26.20 -16.60 -36.32
CA ILE A 260 -24.76 -16.39 -36.51
C ILE A 260 -24.18 -16.11 -35.14
N PHE A 261 -23.34 -17.00 -34.61
CA PHE A 261 -22.70 -16.79 -33.32
C PHE A 261 -21.30 -16.23 -33.50
N VAL A 262 -20.97 -15.21 -32.70
CA VAL A 262 -19.65 -14.56 -32.70
C VAL A 262 -19.15 -14.49 -31.26
N LEU A 263 -17.97 -15.05 -31.01
CA LEU A 263 -17.30 -15.02 -29.71
C LEU A 263 -16.30 -13.87 -29.65
N GLY A 264 -16.68 -12.76 -29.03
CA GLY A 264 -15.77 -11.66 -28.70
C GLY A 264 -14.92 -11.95 -27.46
N GLU A 265 -13.84 -11.18 -27.27
CA GLU A 265 -12.96 -11.26 -26.08
C GLU A 265 -13.72 -11.26 -24.75
N ARG A 266 -14.87 -10.57 -24.66
CA ARG A 266 -15.66 -10.37 -23.44
C ARG A 266 -17.17 -10.51 -23.64
N ASN A 267 -17.66 -10.73 -24.86
CA ASN A 267 -19.08 -10.80 -25.17
C ASN A 267 -19.37 -11.89 -26.19
N LEU A 268 -20.35 -12.75 -25.90
CA LEU A 268 -20.97 -13.62 -26.89
C LEU A 268 -22.10 -12.85 -27.59
N PHE A 269 -22.10 -12.86 -28.92
CA PHE A 269 -23.18 -12.32 -29.75
C PHE A 269 -23.89 -13.44 -30.51
N CYS A 270 -25.21 -13.33 -30.60
CA CYS A 270 -26.05 -14.12 -31.51
C CYS A 270 -26.75 -13.15 -32.45
N LEU A 271 -26.46 -13.23 -33.75
CA LEU A 271 -27.00 -12.37 -34.80
C LEU A 271 -28.01 -13.13 -35.65
N LYS A 272 -28.87 -12.36 -36.31
CA LYS A 272 -29.74 -12.81 -37.41
C LYS A 272 -29.03 -12.55 -38.75
N ASP A 273 -29.48 -13.25 -39.77
CA ASP A 273 -29.07 -13.15 -41.18
C ASP A 273 -29.01 -11.71 -41.73
N ASN A 274 -29.78 -10.77 -41.17
CA ASN A 274 -29.83 -9.36 -41.55
C ASN A 274 -28.91 -8.44 -40.71
N GLY A 275 -27.90 -9.00 -40.04
CA GLY A 275 -26.95 -8.29 -39.19
C GLY A 275 -27.50 -7.79 -37.85
N GLN A 276 -28.79 -8.03 -37.54
CA GLN A 276 -29.36 -7.59 -36.26
C GLN A 276 -29.00 -8.56 -35.13
N ILE A 277 -28.55 -8.02 -33.99
CA ILE A 277 -28.37 -8.78 -32.75
C ILE A 277 -29.72 -9.39 -32.33
N ARG A 278 -29.78 -10.73 -32.21
CA ARG A 278 -30.88 -11.49 -31.59
C ARG A 278 -30.76 -11.41 -30.07
N PHE A 279 -29.57 -11.67 -29.56
CA PHE A 279 -29.19 -11.44 -28.16
C PHE A 279 -27.67 -11.25 -28.04
N MET A 280 -27.23 -10.68 -26.92
CA MET A 280 -25.82 -10.64 -26.53
C MET A 280 -25.67 -10.97 -25.04
N LYS A 281 -24.56 -11.61 -24.67
CA LYS A 281 -24.21 -11.94 -23.29
C LYS A 281 -22.79 -11.45 -23.01
N LYS A 282 -22.69 -10.40 -22.21
CA LYS A 282 -21.40 -10.00 -21.60
C LYS A 282 -20.91 -11.11 -20.68
N LEU A 283 -19.67 -11.54 -20.86
CA LEU A 283 -18.97 -12.50 -20.05
C LEU A 283 -18.25 -11.77 -18.91
N GLU A 284 -18.06 -12.47 -17.79
CA GLU A 284 -17.32 -11.99 -16.61
C GLU A 284 -15.98 -12.73 -16.45
N PHE A 285 -15.58 -13.42 -17.52
CA PHE A 285 -14.37 -14.21 -17.71
C PHE A 285 -13.95 -14.09 -19.17
N ASN A 286 -12.67 -14.32 -19.47
CA ASN A 286 -12.18 -14.44 -20.84
C ASN A 286 -12.51 -15.85 -21.36
N PRO A 287 -13.31 -16.02 -22.43
CA PRO A 287 -13.51 -17.32 -23.04
C PRO A 287 -12.25 -17.75 -23.80
N SER A 288 -12.03 -19.04 -23.98
CA SER A 288 -10.95 -19.57 -24.83
C SER A 288 -11.49 -20.04 -26.18
N CYS A 289 -12.47 -20.95 -26.16
CA CYS A 289 -13.15 -21.47 -27.35
C CYS A 289 -14.63 -21.73 -27.07
N PHE A 290 -15.43 -21.92 -28.13
CA PHE A 290 -16.86 -22.24 -28.00
C PHE A 290 -17.35 -23.13 -29.13
N LEU A 291 -18.55 -23.71 -28.97
CA LEU A 291 -19.26 -24.44 -30.01
C LEU A 291 -20.77 -24.38 -29.78
N PRO A 292 -21.56 -23.75 -30.68
CA PRO A 292 -23.01 -23.91 -30.69
C PRO A 292 -23.40 -25.29 -31.25
N TYR A 293 -24.32 -25.98 -30.57
CA TYR A 293 -24.78 -27.32 -30.91
C TYR A 293 -26.30 -27.47 -30.73
N GLY A 294 -26.84 -28.62 -31.15
CA GLY A 294 -28.27 -28.90 -31.15
C GLY A 294 -28.94 -28.70 -29.79
N SER A 295 -30.03 -27.92 -29.77
CA SER A 295 -30.89 -27.78 -28.60
C SER A 295 -31.95 -28.88 -28.56
N VAL A 296 -32.32 -29.30 -27.35
CA VAL A 296 -33.40 -30.28 -27.10
C VAL A 296 -34.78 -29.60 -27.12
N SER A 297 -34.84 -28.27 -27.05
CA SER A 297 -36.08 -27.49 -27.16
C SER A 297 -36.12 -26.68 -28.45
N GLU A 298 -37.26 -26.65 -29.12
CA GLU A 298 -37.48 -25.86 -30.33
C GLU A 298 -37.10 -24.38 -30.14
N GLY A 299 -36.40 -23.80 -31.13
CA GLY A 299 -36.14 -22.36 -31.23
C GLY A 299 -34.93 -21.80 -30.47
N SER A 300 -34.34 -22.54 -29.50
CA SER A 300 -33.09 -22.14 -28.82
C SER A 300 -31.86 -22.84 -29.39
N THR A 301 -30.67 -22.42 -28.99
CA THR A 301 -29.41 -23.11 -29.31
C THR A 301 -28.61 -23.36 -28.03
N ASN A 302 -28.05 -24.56 -27.88
CA ASN A 302 -27.14 -24.85 -26.79
C ASN A 302 -25.71 -24.47 -27.21
N ILE A 303 -24.89 -24.02 -26.27
CA ILE A 303 -23.55 -23.50 -26.54
C ILE A 303 -22.60 -24.05 -25.47
N LEU A 304 -21.61 -24.82 -25.90
CA LEU A 304 -20.43 -25.11 -25.09
C LEU A 304 -19.51 -23.89 -25.14
N MET A 305 -19.00 -23.46 -24.00
CA MET A 305 -18.06 -22.35 -23.91
C MET A 305 -17.00 -22.67 -22.85
N CYS A 306 -15.73 -22.59 -23.24
CA CYS A 306 -14.59 -22.82 -22.38
C CYS A 306 -13.98 -21.49 -21.94
N ASN A 307 -13.18 -21.50 -20.88
CA ASN A 307 -12.42 -20.33 -20.45
C ASN A 307 -11.04 -20.67 -19.89
N HIS A 308 -10.19 -19.64 -19.79
CA HIS A 308 -8.82 -19.72 -19.26
C HIS A 308 -8.74 -20.01 -17.73
N ASN A 309 -9.86 -20.34 -17.08
CA ASN A 309 -9.91 -20.76 -15.67
C ASN A 309 -10.27 -22.26 -15.53
N ASN A 310 -10.00 -23.05 -16.58
CA ASN A 310 -10.27 -24.49 -16.69
C ASN A 310 -11.75 -24.81 -16.36
N MET A 311 -12.71 -24.06 -16.91
CA MET A 311 -14.14 -24.34 -16.79
C MET A 311 -14.84 -24.42 -18.14
N LEU A 312 -15.64 -25.47 -18.30
CA LEU A 312 -16.59 -25.69 -19.38
C LEU A 312 -17.99 -25.26 -18.92
N LEU A 313 -18.59 -24.31 -19.63
CA LEU A 313 -19.92 -23.77 -19.37
C LEU A 313 -20.87 -24.20 -20.47
N VAL A 314 -22.04 -24.71 -20.09
CA VAL A 314 -23.13 -25.04 -21.01
C VAL A 314 -24.20 -23.98 -20.91
N TYR A 315 -24.35 -23.16 -21.94
CA TYR A 315 -25.42 -22.17 -22.07
C TYR A 315 -26.55 -22.71 -22.94
N GLN A 316 -27.78 -22.34 -22.62
CA GLN A 316 -28.92 -22.36 -23.54
C GLN A 316 -29.28 -20.90 -23.84
N ASP A 317 -29.02 -20.46 -25.06
CA ASP A 317 -28.99 -19.06 -25.50
C ASP A 317 -28.13 -18.16 -24.57
N VAL A 318 -28.76 -17.49 -23.60
CA VAL A 318 -28.12 -16.60 -22.61
C VAL A 318 -28.09 -17.23 -21.20
N THR A 319 -28.86 -18.30 -20.98
CA THR A 319 -29.05 -18.92 -19.66
C THR A 319 -28.01 -20.00 -19.39
N LEU A 320 -27.27 -19.87 -18.29
CA LEU A 320 -26.29 -20.87 -17.88
C LEU A 320 -27.02 -22.10 -17.30
N LYS A 321 -26.73 -23.29 -17.83
CA LYS A 321 -27.36 -24.57 -17.45
C LYS A 321 -26.43 -25.48 -16.66
N TRP A 322 -25.16 -25.53 -17.04
CA TRP A 322 -24.15 -26.37 -16.38
C TRP A 322 -22.79 -25.68 -16.34
N VAL A 323 -21.97 -26.03 -15.34
CA VAL A 323 -20.55 -25.65 -15.25
C VAL A 323 -19.75 -26.84 -14.74
N ALA A 324 -18.82 -27.34 -15.54
CA ALA A 324 -17.89 -28.39 -15.20
C ALA A 324 -16.46 -27.82 -15.12
N GLN A 325 -15.69 -28.21 -14.10
CA GLN A 325 -14.24 -27.98 -14.11
C GLN A 325 -13.55 -28.98 -15.06
N LEU A 326 -12.63 -28.47 -15.88
CA LEU A 326 -11.75 -29.23 -16.78
C LEU A 326 -10.39 -29.48 -16.13
N SER A 327 -9.61 -30.39 -16.73
CA SER A 327 -8.19 -30.62 -16.42
C SER A 327 -7.33 -29.41 -16.79
N CYS A 328 -7.41 -28.98 -18.04
CA CYS A 328 -6.60 -27.96 -18.71
C CYS A 328 -7.45 -26.79 -19.25
N VAL A 329 -6.82 -25.81 -19.91
CA VAL A 329 -7.50 -24.84 -20.76
C VAL A 329 -7.58 -25.39 -22.19
N PRO A 330 -8.77 -25.60 -22.77
CA PRO A 330 -8.88 -26.03 -24.15
C PRO A 330 -8.88 -24.83 -25.11
N VAL A 331 -8.23 -25.02 -26.27
CA VAL A 331 -8.21 -24.09 -27.40
C VAL A 331 -9.18 -24.53 -28.49
N ALA A 332 -9.52 -25.83 -28.56
CA ALA A 332 -10.61 -26.34 -29.38
C ALA A 332 -11.59 -27.21 -28.58
N VAL A 333 -12.88 -27.15 -28.95
CA VAL A 333 -13.93 -28.00 -28.39
C VAL A 333 -14.85 -28.52 -29.51
N ARG A 334 -15.16 -29.82 -29.46
CA ARG A 334 -16.06 -30.53 -30.37
C ARG A 334 -16.99 -31.46 -29.59
N VAL A 335 -18.04 -31.94 -30.24
CA VAL A 335 -18.96 -32.96 -29.70
C VAL A 335 -18.92 -34.17 -30.63
N ALA A 336 -18.74 -35.35 -30.05
CA ALA A 336 -18.54 -36.61 -30.78
C ALA A 336 -19.51 -37.71 -30.34
N ASN A 337 -19.69 -38.71 -31.20
CA ASN A 337 -20.55 -39.87 -31.01
C ASN A 337 -19.77 -41.15 -31.27
N PHE A 338 -19.46 -41.87 -30.19
CA PHE A 338 -18.74 -43.14 -30.21
C PHE A 338 -19.74 -44.31 -30.01
N PRO A 339 -19.33 -45.58 -30.21
CA PRO A 339 -20.24 -46.73 -30.20
C PRO A 339 -21.18 -46.82 -28.98
N GLU A 340 -20.65 -46.55 -27.79
CA GLU A 340 -21.38 -46.65 -26.53
C GLU A 340 -22.04 -45.33 -26.07
N LEU A 341 -21.49 -44.18 -26.48
CA LEU A 341 -21.78 -42.88 -25.88
C LEU A 341 -21.87 -41.77 -26.94
N LYS A 342 -23.04 -41.12 -26.96
CA LYS A 342 -23.34 -39.97 -27.84
C LYS A 342 -23.24 -38.66 -27.07
N GLY A 343 -22.75 -37.61 -27.73
CA GLY A 343 -22.63 -36.29 -27.14
C GLY A 343 -21.44 -36.12 -26.18
N LEU A 344 -20.38 -36.92 -26.33
CA LEU A 344 -19.14 -36.75 -25.57
C LEU A 344 -18.44 -35.46 -26.00
N VAL A 345 -17.91 -34.70 -25.04
CA VAL A 345 -17.21 -33.44 -25.30
C VAL A 345 -15.73 -33.73 -25.49
N VAL A 346 -15.23 -33.46 -26.69
CA VAL A 346 -13.81 -33.57 -27.04
C VAL A 346 -13.17 -32.19 -26.88
N THR A 347 -12.14 -32.11 -26.05
CA THR A 347 -11.35 -30.89 -25.80
C THR A 347 -9.89 -31.12 -26.14
N LEU A 348 -9.29 -30.16 -26.86
CA LEU A 348 -7.86 -30.11 -27.16
C LEU A 348 -7.26 -28.84 -26.54
N SER A 349 -6.17 -28.98 -25.78
CA SER A 349 -5.37 -27.87 -25.24
C SER A 349 -4.23 -27.47 -26.18
N SER A 350 -3.65 -26.28 -25.97
CA SER A 350 -2.42 -25.84 -26.64
C SER A 350 -1.27 -26.80 -26.42
N ASP A 351 -1.24 -27.45 -25.24
CA ASP A 351 -0.14 -28.25 -24.73
C ASP A 351 -0.35 -29.75 -25.07
N GLY A 352 -0.97 -30.04 -26.22
CA GLY A 352 -1.25 -31.40 -26.70
C GLY A 352 -2.22 -32.26 -25.88
N HIS A 353 -2.81 -31.75 -24.80
CA HIS A 353 -3.76 -32.52 -23.99
C HIS A 353 -5.09 -32.70 -24.74
N LEU A 354 -5.36 -33.92 -25.21
CA LEU A 354 -6.60 -34.32 -25.89
C LEU A 354 -7.46 -35.17 -24.93
N GLN A 355 -8.66 -34.71 -24.62
CA GLN A 355 -9.55 -35.37 -23.65
C GLN A 355 -10.97 -35.52 -24.21
N CYS A 356 -11.51 -36.73 -24.14
CA CYS A 356 -12.93 -37.03 -24.30
C CYS A 356 -13.57 -37.10 -22.91
N SER A 357 -14.60 -36.28 -22.68
CA SER A 357 -15.22 -36.16 -21.36
C SER A 357 -16.74 -36.09 -21.38
N TYR A 358 -17.34 -36.57 -20.30
CA TYR A 358 -18.77 -36.42 -20.01
C TYR A 358 -19.00 -35.53 -18.78
N MET A 359 -20.22 -35.00 -18.64
CA MET A 359 -20.58 -34.12 -17.53
C MET A 359 -20.78 -34.93 -16.24
N GLY A 360 -19.85 -34.84 -15.30
CA GLY A 360 -19.97 -35.49 -14.00
C GLY A 360 -21.08 -34.87 -13.15
N THR A 361 -22.16 -35.61 -12.93
CA THR A 361 -23.29 -35.20 -12.07
C THR A 361 -22.98 -35.27 -10.58
N ASP A 362 -21.95 -36.02 -10.19
CA ASP A 362 -21.59 -36.18 -8.78
C ASP A 362 -20.85 -34.96 -8.24
N PRO A 363 -21.32 -34.36 -7.14
CA PRO A 363 -20.66 -33.22 -6.51
C PRO A 363 -19.32 -33.64 -5.88
N SER A 364 -18.21 -33.05 -6.31
CA SER A 364 -16.90 -33.30 -5.69
C SER A 364 -16.77 -32.54 -4.36
N PHE A 365 -17.40 -33.07 -3.30
CA PHE A 365 -17.20 -32.58 -1.94
C PHE A 365 -15.74 -32.75 -1.52
N PHE A 366 -15.19 -31.72 -0.87
CA PHE A 366 -13.88 -31.83 -0.21
C PHE A 366 -14.06 -32.53 1.14
N THR A 367 -14.40 -33.82 1.10
CA THR A 367 -14.27 -34.69 2.26
C THR A 367 -12.77 -34.88 2.50
N ALA A 368 -12.27 -34.44 3.65
CA ALA A 368 -10.92 -34.81 4.05
C ALA A 368 -10.81 -36.35 4.02
N PRO A 369 -9.82 -36.94 3.32
CA PRO A 369 -9.69 -38.39 3.28
C PRO A 369 -9.56 -38.90 4.72
N LYS A 370 -10.19 -40.03 5.03
CA LYS A 370 -9.95 -40.71 6.31
C LYS A 370 -8.47 -41.10 6.32
N VAL A 371 -7.68 -40.45 7.16
CA VAL A 371 -6.22 -40.64 7.22
C VAL A 371 -5.88 -41.83 8.09
N ASP A 372 -6.44 -42.98 7.73
CA ASP A 372 -5.97 -44.26 8.24
C ASP A 372 -4.52 -44.43 7.71
N ALA A 373 -3.57 -44.70 8.61
CA ALA A 373 -2.11 -44.71 8.36
C ALA A 373 -1.42 -43.36 8.04
N ARG A 374 -1.72 -42.30 8.79
CA ARG A 374 -0.66 -41.40 9.31
C ARG A 374 -0.76 -41.28 10.82
N GLU A 375 -0.16 -42.23 11.52
CA GLU A 375 0.07 -42.13 12.96
C GLU A 375 0.98 -40.92 13.23
N VAL A 376 0.46 -39.94 13.97
CA VAL A 376 1.26 -38.81 14.46
C VAL A 376 2.16 -39.35 15.56
N ASN A 377 3.46 -39.06 15.51
CA ASN A 377 4.39 -39.50 16.54
C ASN A 377 4.15 -38.71 17.85
N TYR A 378 3.25 -39.24 18.69
CA TYR A 378 2.84 -38.60 19.94
C TYR A 378 4.00 -38.40 20.92
N ASP A 379 5.03 -39.26 20.91
CA ASP A 379 6.20 -39.15 21.78
C ASP A 379 7.08 -37.94 21.39
N GLU A 380 7.32 -37.72 20.09
CA GLU A 380 8.01 -36.52 19.59
C GLU A 380 7.21 -35.24 19.94
N VAL A 381 5.90 -35.24 19.69
CA VAL A 381 5.04 -34.08 19.98
C VAL A 381 4.96 -33.77 21.47
N ASP A 382 4.88 -34.78 22.34
CA ASP A 382 4.85 -34.60 23.80
C ASP A 382 6.21 -34.14 24.35
N THR A 383 7.33 -34.64 23.82
CA THR A 383 8.67 -34.14 24.23
C THR A 383 8.89 -32.68 23.81
N GLU A 384 8.50 -32.28 22.59
CA GLU A 384 8.53 -30.87 22.17
C GLU A 384 7.60 -30.00 23.03
N MET A 385 6.34 -30.44 23.24
CA MET A 385 5.36 -29.75 24.08
C MET A 385 5.90 -29.53 25.49
N LYS A 386 6.53 -30.53 26.11
CA LYS A 386 7.16 -30.41 27.44
C LYS A 386 8.33 -29.42 27.45
N MET A 387 9.11 -29.33 26.37
CA MET A 387 10.16 -28.31 26.24
C MET A 387 9.57 -26.90 26.08
N LEU A 388 8.56 -26.72 25.23
CA LEU A 388 7.89 -25.43 25.03
C LEU A 388 7.18 -24.95 26.31
N GLN A 389 6.48 -25.83 27.04
CA GLN A 389 5.88 -25.52 28.34
C GLN A 389 6.93 -25.13 29.39
N LYS A 390 8.13 -25.74 29.36
CA LYS A 390 9.26 -25.36 30.23
C LYS A 390 9.76 -23.94 29.91
N VAL A 391 9.83 -23.55 28.62
CA VAL A 391 10.18 -22.18 28.19
C VAL A 391 9.12 -21.17 28.61
N ILE A 392 7.83 -21.45 28.35
CA ILE A 392 6.70 -20.59 28.75
C ILE A 392 6.73 -20.34 30.26
N ARG A 393 6.83 -21.40 31.07
CA ARG A 393 6.91 -21.31 32.54
C ARG A 393 8.19 -20.62 33.03
N GLY A 394 9.26 -20.61 32.23
CA GLY A 394 10.45 -19.79 32.46
C GLY A 394 10.13 -18.31 32.30
N ALA A 395 9.59 -17.91 31.15
CA ALA A 395 9.21 -16.53 30.86
C ALA A 395 8.18 -15.97 31.87
N THR A 396 7.15 -16.75 32.23
CA THR A 396 6.14 -16.33 33.23
C THR A 396 6.70 -16.14 34.63
N LYS A 397 7.84 -16.76 35.00
CA LYS A 397 8.51 -16.50 36.28
C LYS A 397 9.26 -15.17 36.32
N THR A 398 9.59 -14.59 35.16
CA THR A 398 10.34 -13.33 35.05
C THR A 398 9.41 -12.11 34.95
N GLN A 399 8.26 -12.14 35.67
CA GLN A 399 7.26 -11.07 35.68
C GLN A 399 7.63 -9.85 36.55
N ASP A 400 8.93 -9.56 36.72
CA ASP A 400 9.35 -8.20 37.07
C ASP A 400 9.06 -7.29 35.85
N ILE A 401 8.51 -6.09 36.09
CA ILE A 401 8.10 -5.15 35.02
C ILE A 401 9.31 -4.64 34.20
N LEU A 402 10.53 -4.80 34.73
CA LEU A 402 11.79 -4.53 34.04
C LEU A 402 12.54 -5.85 33.83
N PRO A 403 13.00 -6.17 32.60
CA PRO A 403 13.86 -7.33 32.38
C PRO A 403 15.19 -7.11 33.11
N ARG A 404 15.56 -8.05 34.00
CA ARG A 404 16.84 -7.98 34.70
C ARG A 404 18.00 -8.13 33.71
N ALA A 405 19.02 -7.29 33.86
CA ALA A 405 20.22 -7.28 33.01
C ALA A 405 21.18 -8.44 33.33
N GLU A 406 20.64 -9.66 33.42
CA GLU A 406 21.37 -10.90 33.75
C GLU A 406 21.72 -11.73 32.49
N THR A 407 21.23 -11.36 31.30
CA THR A 407 21.81 -11.83 30.04
C THR A 407 23.11 -11.09 29.77
N GLU A 408 24.25 -11.79 29.68
CA GLU A 408 25.52 -11.17 29.31
C GLU A 408 25.39 -10.34 28.02
N GLU A 409 25.95 -9.13 28.03
CA GLU A 409 25.92 -8.25 26.86
C GLU A 409 26.75 -8.84 25.71
N GLU A 410 26.06 -9.42 24.73
CA GLU A 410 26.66 -9.92 23.48
C GLU A 410 27.46 -8.84 22.74
N LEU A 411 27.05 -7.57 22.87
CA LEU A 411 27.72 -6.39 22.34
C LEU A 411 27.97 -5.37 23.45
N THR A 412 29.25 -5.17 23.76
CA THR A 412 29.72 -4.17 24.74
C THR A 412 30.11 -2.87 24.04
N LEU A 413 29.65 -1.75 24.58
CA LEU A 413 29.82 -0.41 24.02
C LEU A 413 30.61 0.49 24.97
N THR A 414 31.64 1.15 24.48
CA THR A 414 32.45 2.10 25.27
C THR A 414 32.69 3.39 24.49
N ALA A 415 32.15 4.50 25.00
CA ALA A 415 32.33 5.83 24.42
C ALA A 415 33.48 6.56 25.13
N ILE A 416 34.42 7.10 24.34
CA ILE A 416 35.60 7.83 24.82
C ILE A 416 35.59 9.22 24.17
N VAL A 417 35.26 10.24 24.95
CA VAL A 417 35.29 11.64 24.52
C VAL A 417 36.73 12.16 24.59
N SER A 418 37.16 12.96 23.61
CA SER A 418 38.47 13.61 23.63
C SER A 418 38.57 14.63 24.79
N SER A 419 39.68 14.63 25.53
CA SER A 419 39.99 15.66 26.53
C SER A 419 40.25 17.03 25.90
N ASN A 420 40.70 17.04 24.64
CA ASN A 420 41.04 18.22 23.88
C ASN A 420 39.95 18.46 22.82
N LEU A 421 39.61 19.74 22.60
CA LEU A 421 38.80 20.16 21.46
C LEU A 421 39.54 19.89 20.14
N ASP A 422 38.79 19.77 19.05
CA ASP A 422 39.36 19.52 17.71
C ASP A 422 40.12 20.77 17.20
N GLU A 423 41.30 20.59 16.59
CA GLU A 423 42.15 21.70 16.10
C GLU A 423 41.50 22.52 14.98
N VAL A 424 40.66 21.87 14.18
CA VAL A 424 39.78 22.48 13.18
C VAL A 424 38.36 22.10 13.57
N SER A 425 37.50 23.09 13.78
CA SER A 425 36.12 22.83 14.18
C SER A 425 35.31 22.21 13.04
N CYS A 426 34.59 21.15 13.36
CA CYS A 426 33.62 20.50 12.49
C CYS A 426 32.22 21.16 12.54
N ALA A 427 32.06 22.32 13.19
CA ALA A 427 30.77 22.95 13.40
C ALA A 427 30.16 23.54 12.11
N VAL A 428 28.87 23.27 11.90
CA VAL A 428 28.08 23.81 10.76
C VAL A 428 27.93 25.34 10.84
N ILE A 429 27.82 25.88 12.05
CA ILE A 429 27.91 27.31 12.34
C ILE A 429 29.32 27.55 12.88
N PRO A 430 30.27 28.13 12.12
CA PRO A 430 31.67 28.21 12.54
C PRO A 430 31.94 29.31 13.58
N GLU A 431 31.11 30.36 13.59
CA GLU A 431 31.23 31.51 14.49
C GLU A 431 29.83 31.96 14.94
N MET A 432 29.70 32.32 16.21
CA MET A 432 28.46 32.80 16.80
C MET A 432 28.75 33.88 17.84
N ASN A 433 28.06 35.03 17.75
CA ASN A 433 28.26 36.19 18.63
C ASN A 433 29.71 36.71 18.72
N GLY A 434 30.50 36.60 17.64
CA GLY A 434 31.92 36.99 17.63
C GLY A 434 32.88 35.95 18.21
N MET A 435 32.39 34.75 18.56
CA MET A 435 33.17 33.66 19.16
C MET A 435 33.16 32.43 18.23
N PRO A 436 34.31 31.78 17.98
CA PRO A 436 34.35 30.56 17.19
C PRO A 436 33.65 29.41 17.94
N VAL A 437 32.88 28.59 17.21
CA VAL A 437 32.19 27.42 17.78
C VAL A 437 33.16 26.23 17.74
N PRO A 438 33.53 25.62 18.88
CA PRO A 438 34.41 24.45 18.90
C PRO A 438 33.65 23.15 18.59
N SER A 439 34.41 22.11 18.23
CA SER A 439 33.92 20.73 18.20
C SER A 439 34.81 19.81 19.04
N VAL A 440 34.29 18.63 19.38
CA VAL A 440 35.03 17.60 20.11
C VAL A 440 34.78 16.22 19.54
N THR A 441 35.86 15.52 19.15
CA THR A 441 35.83 14.14 18.68
C THR A 441 35.43 13.17 19.80
N VAL A 442 34.40 12.37 19.56
CA VAL A 442 34.01 11.20 20.35
C VAL A 442 34.41 9.93 19.59
N LYS A 443 34.98 8.96 20.31
CA LYS A 443 35.45 7.66 19.77
C LYS A 443 34.63 6.56 20.43
N VAL A 444 33.83 5.84 19.65
CA VAL A 444 32.97 4.75 20.14
C VAL A 444 33.61 3.42 19.78
N LYS A 445 34.01 2.66 20.80
CA LYS A 445 34.63 1.34 20.70
C LYS A 445 33.58 0.28 20.99
N ILE A 446 33.27 -0.51 19.96
CA ILE A 446 32.23 -1.53 19.90
C ILE A 446 32.94 -2.89 19.94
N LYS A 447 32.62 -3.76 20.90
CA LYS A 447 33.19 -5.11 21.02
C LYS A 447 32.09 -6.17 21.06
N SER A 448 32.10 -7.06 20.07
CA SER A 448 31.15 -8.18 19.96
C SER A 448 31.73 -9.46 20.58
N ARG A 449 30.98 -10.12 21.47
CA ARG A 449 31.29 -11.46 21.98
C ARG A 449 30.86 -12.56 21.01
N SER A 450 29.76 -12.34 20.29
CA SER A 450 29.12 -13.30 19.40
C SER A 450 29.15 -12.81 17.93
N ALA A 451 28.78 -13.70 17.00
CA ALA A 451 28.50 -13.27 15.62
C ALA A 451 27.19 -12.47 15.58
N VAL A 452 27.23 -11.26 15.02
CA VAL A 452 26.13 -10.30 15.03
C VAL A 452 25.85 -9.76 13.63
N GLN A 453 24.59 -9.80 13.22
CA GLN A 453 24.16 -9.42 11.87
C GLN A 453 23.60 -8.00 11.82
N SER A 454 23.98 -7.26 10.77
CA SER A 454 23.49 -5.92 10.43
C SER A 454 23.45 -4.89 11.58
N PRO A 455 24.52 -4.73 12.39
CA PRO A 455 24.55 -3.72 13.45
C PRO A 455 24.37 -2.30 12.91
N LYS A 456 23.48 -1.52 13.55
CA LYS A 456 23.21 -0.12 13.22
C LYS A 456 23.33 0.73 14.48
N MET A 457 24.26 1.67 14.45
CA MET A 457 24.55 2.60 15.54
C MET A 457 23.88 3.95 15.28
N THR A 458 23.16 4.45 16.27
CA THR A 458 22.51 5.77 16.28
C THR A 458 23.02 6.59 17.46
N VAL A 459 23.35 7.86 17.22
CA VAL A 459 23.90 8.81 18.19
C VAL A 459 22.91 9.95 18.40
N CYS A 460 22.46 10.11 19.64
CA CYS A 460 21.55 11.17 20.07
C CYS A 460 22.29 12.14 21.00
N VAL A 461 22.11 13.44 20.80
CA VAL A 461 22.61 14.51 21.68
C VAL A 461 21.49 15.52 21.93
N GLN A 462 21.53 16.23 23.06
CA GLN A 462 20.47 17.17 23.42
C GLN A 462 20.49 18.43 22.54
N PRO A 463 19.36 18.85 21.95
CA PRO A 463 19.31 20.08 21.16
C PRO A 463 19.75 21.33 21.96
N PRO A 464 20.45 22.29 21.34
CA PRO A 464 20.86 22.34 19.93
C PRO A 464 22.30 21.84 19.70
N LEU A 465 22.79 20.87 20.47
CA LEU A 465 23.98 20.13 20.06
C LEU A 465 23.67 19.33 18.79
N ALA A 466 24.69 19.16 17.95
CA ALA A 466 24.66 18.30 16.78
C ALA A 466 25.95 17.48 16.70
N VAL A 467 25.93 16.45 15.84
CA VAL A 467 27.08 15.61 15.52
C VAL A 467 27.32 15.61 14.02
N THR A 468 28.57 15.36 13.60
CA THR A 468 28.95 15.28 12.18
C THR A 468 28.23 14.17 11.42
N GLN A 469 27.83 13.11 12.12
CA GLN A 469 27.05 11.99 11.62
C GLN A 469 26.33 11.33 12.79
N ASP A 470 25.01 11.19 12.69
CA ASP A 470 24.10 10.63 13.70
C ASP A 470 23.89 9.12 13.53
N GLN A 471 23.95 8.61 12.30
CA GLN A 471 23.64 7.23 11.95
C GLN A 471 24.79 6.52 11.23
N PHE A 472 25.13 5.32 11.70
CA PHE A 472 26.15 4.47 11.11
C PHE A 472 25.58 3.07 10.86
N VAL A 473 25.57 2.65 9.60
CA VAL A 473 25.37 1.25 9.23
C VAL A 473 26.73 0.57 9.31
N LEU A 474 26.81 -0.53 10.05
CA LEU A 474 28.05 -1.26 10.31
C LEU A 474 27.94 -2.67 9.71
N ASP A 475 29.04 -3.19 9.19
CA ASP A 475 29.09 -4.55 8.67
C ASP A 475 28.89 -5.60 9.77
N SER A 476 28.39 -6.78 9.41
CA SER A 476 28.17 -7.89 10.34
C SER A 476 29.47 -8.29 11.05
N MET A 477 29.45 -8.28 12.38
CA MET A 477 30.64 -8.49 13.22
C MET A 477 30.78 -9.96 13.61
N GLY A 478 31.99 -10.50 13.52
CA GLY A 478 32.32 -11.82 14.08
C GLY A 478 32.48 -11.81 15.60
N SER A 479 32.53 -13.00 16.20
CA SER A 479 32.90 -13.17 17.60
C SER A 479 34.31 -12.61 17.86
N GLY A 480 34.48 -11.83 18.93
CA GLY A 480 35.74 -11.21 19.30
C GLY A 480 36.11 -9.94 18.50
N CYS A 481 35.32 -9.55 17.48
CA CYS A 481 35.61 -8.37 16.68
C CYS A 481 35.48 -7.08 17.49
N GLU A 482 36.41 -6.15 17.25
CA GLU A 482 36.40 -4.78 17.77
C GLU A 482 36.30 -3.80 16.59
N LEU A 483 35.40 -2.83 16.68
CA LEU A 483 35.23 -1.73 15.72
C LEU A 483 35.28 -0.38 16.44
N VAL A 484 35.89 0.63 15.83
CA VAL A 484 36.00 1.99 16.40
C VAL A 484 35.42 3.03 15.45
N VAL A 485 34.24 3.53 15.79
CA VAL A 485 33.53 4.62 15.10
C VAL A 485 33.96 5.96 15.68
N ARG A 486 33.95 7.03 14.89
CA ARG A 486 34.29 8.40 15.33
C ARG A 486 33.33 9.43 14.73
N PHE A 487 32.98 10.44 15.52
CA PHE A 487 32.24 11.63 15.10
C PHE A 487 32.68 12.82 15.95
N SER A 488 32.49 14.06 15.48
CA SER A 488 32.63 15.24 16.31
C SER A 488 31.27 15.77 16.73
N ALA A 489 31.12 16.17 18.00
CA ALA A 489 29.97 16.91 18.51
C ALA A 489 30.27 18.42 18.57
N PHE A 490 29.26 19.26 18.35
CA PHE A 490 29.37 20.73 18.33
C PHE A 490 28.02 21.40 18.64
N LEU A 491 28.03 22.72 18.88
CA LEU A 491 26.82 23.53 19.06
C LEU A 491 26.26 24.00 17.70
N ASN A 492 24.95 23.85 17.48
CA ASN A 492 24.30 24.13 16.20
C ASN A 492 23.00 24.96 16.37
N GLY A 493 23.00 25.94 17.28
CA GLY A 493 21.86 26.83 17.48
C GLY A 493 22.14 27.98 18.45
N HIS A 494 21.34 29.05 18.33
CA HIS A 494 21.55 30.32 19.05
C HIS A 494 21.07 30.31 20.53
N TYR A 495 21.00 29.14 21.16
CA TYR A 495 20.55 28.94 22.55
C TYR A 495 21.32 27.77 23.19
N PRO A 496 21.44 27.70 24.52
CA PRO A 496 22.24 26.66 25.16
C PRO A 496 21.46 25.33 25.26
N PRO A 497 22.16 24.18 25.25
CA PRO A 497 21.52 22.88 25.42
C PRO A 497 21.09 22.63 26.87
N ALA A 498 20.03 21.85 27.05
CA ALA A 498 19.54 21.49 28.38
C ALA A 498 20.46 20.51 29.13
N ASP A 499 21.27 19.72 28.42
CA ASP A 499 22.36 18.95 29.03
C ASP A 499 23.48 18.70 28.02
N LEU A 500 24.66 18.34 28.51
CA LEU A 500 25.82 17.92 27.72
C LEU A 500 25.94 16.39 27.63
N CYS A 501 24.89 15.66 28.03
CA CYS A 501 24.79 14.21 27.90
C CYS A 501 24.42 13.82 26.46
N GLY A 502 25.02 12.75 25.95
CA GLY A 502 24.67 12.09 24.71
C GLY A 502 24.47 10.58 24.91
N ASP A 503 23.63 10.00 24.08
CA ASP A 503 23.23 8.59 24.10
C ASP A 503 23.61 7.91 22.79
N ILE A 504 24.26 6.75 22.87
CA ILE A 504 24.53 5.87 21.74
C ILE A 504 23.69 4.62 21.91
N ALA A 505 22.88 4.29 20.92
CA ALA A 505 22.21 3.00 20.83
C ALA A 505 22.76 2.21 19.63
N VAL A 506 23.05 0.93 19.82
CA VAL A 506 23.38 0.01 18.74
C VAL A 506 22.30 -1.06 18.68
N SER A 507 21.51 -1.02 17.62
CA SER A 507 20.51 -2.04 17.29
C SER A 507 21.13 -3.11 16.41
N TYR A 508 20.83 -4.38 16.65
CA TYR A 508 21.46 -5.50 15.95
C TYR A 508 20.63 -6.78 15.98
N SER A 509 20.88 -7.70 15.05
CA SER A 509 20.25 -9.03 15.01
C SER A 509 21.22 -10.10 15.52
N SER A 510 20.79 -10.86 16.53
CA SER A 510 21.52 -12.02 17.05
C SER A 510 20.88 -13.31 16.54
N ALA A 511 21.60 -14.06 15.70
CA ALA A 511 21.08 -15.28 15.05
C ALA A 511 20.95 -16.43 16.04
N THR A 512 19.81 -17.13 16.04
CA THR A 512 19.55 -18.29 16.90
C THR A 512 18.96 -19.44 16.10
N GLU A 513 19.05 -20.66 16.63
CA GLU A 513 18.51 -21.87 15.97
C GLU A 513 17.00 -21.77 15.68
N LEU A 514 16.24 -21.13 16.59
CA LEU A 514 14.81 -20.87 16.44
C LEU A 514 14.48 -19.68 15.50
N ASN A 515 15.45 -18.82 15.20
CA ASN A 515 15.29 -17.70 14.28
C ASN A 515 16.61 -17.36 13.56
N PRO A 516 16.88 -18.01 12.40
CA PRO A 516 18.08 -17.75 11.59
C PRO A 516 18.18 -16.33 11.02
N ALA A 517 17.06 -15.59 10.91
CA ALA A 517 17.05 -14.17 10.53
C ALA A 517 17.40 -13.22 11.69
N GLY A 518 17.52 -13.78 12.90
CA GLY A 518 18.01 -13.11 14.10
C GLY A 518 16.96 -12.40 14.94
N ILE A 519 17.17 -12.43 16.24
CA ILE A 519 16.38 -11.73 17.25
C ILE A 519 16.93 -10.31 17.38
N PRO A 520 16.10 -9.26 17.24
CA PRO A 520 16.55 -7.88 17.42
C PRO A 520 16.88 -7.60 18.88
N ARG A 521 18.09 -7.13 19.13
CA ARG A 521 18.59 -6.61 20.41
C ARG A 521 19.04 -5.16 20.26
N VAL A 522 19.15 -4.45 21.39
CA VAL A 522 19.72 -3.10 21.46
C VAL A 522 20.65 -3.00 22.67
N SER A 523 21.90 -2.62 22.45
CA SER A 523 22.83 -2.18 23.51
C SER A 523 22.86 -0.65 23.55
N GLN A 524 23.02 -0.05 24.74
CA GLN A 524 23.06 1.41 24.91
C GLN A 524 24.27 1.86 25.73
N CYS A 525 24.78 3.07 25.48
CA CYS A 525 25.92 3.65 26.16
C CYS A 525 25.76 5.18 26.27
N LYS A 526 25.96 5.74 27.47
CA LYS A 526 25.92 7.20 27.71
C LYS A 526 27.32 7.82 27.66
N PHE A 527 27.42 9.07 27.23
CA PHE A 527 28.65 9.86 27.27
C PHE A 527 28.36 11.32 27.64
N ASN A 528 29.30 11.98 28.34
CA ASN A 528 29.19 13.40 28.70
C ASN A 528 30.21 14.21 27.89
N LEU A 529 29.73 15.30 27.26
CA LEU A 529 30.55 16.27 26.54
C LEU A 529 31.10 17.34 27.52
N PRO A 530 32.32 17.86 27.29
CA PRO A 530 32.93 18.84 28.19
C PRO A 530 32.23 20.21 28.12
N LEU A 531 32.09 20.90 29.26
CA LEU A 531 31.50 22.24 29.35
C LEU A 531 32.14 23.27 28.39
N ARG A 532 33.42 23.08 28.07
CA ARG A 532 34.20 23.89 27.11
C ARG A 532 33.67 23.83 25.66
N LEU A 533 32.79 22.89 25.34
CA LEU A 533 32.12 22.81 24.04
C LEU A 533 31.09 23.95 23.82
N VAL A 534 30.53 24.49 24.90
CA VAL A 534 29.46 25.51 24.87
C VAL A 534 29.84 26.82 25.57
N CYS A 535 31.04 26.89 26.14
CA CYS A 535 31.45 27.95 27.05
C CYS A 535 32.95 28.31 26.95
N TYR A 536 33.24 29.60 27.02
CA TYR A 536 34.58 30.19 27.15
C TYR A 536 34.77 30.83 28.53
N PRO A 537 36.02 30.94 29.04
CA PRO A 537 36.30 31.76 30.21
C PRO A 537 35.98 33.25 29.96
N SER A 538 35.66 33.98 31.04
CA SER A 538 35.38 35.41 31.02
C SER A 538 35.71 36.03 32.37
N SER A 539 36.10 37.31 32.36
CA SER A 539 36.15 38.15 33.57
C SER A 539 34.83 38.09 34.37
N ALA A 540 34.93 37.94 35.69
CA ALA A 540 33.76 37.86 36.58
C ALA A 540 33.08 39.23 36.79
N ILE A 541 31.77 39.31 36.55
CA ILE A 541 30.94 40.48 36.83
C ILE A 541 30.44 40.40 38.29
N LYS A 542 30.49 41.52 39.03
CA LYS A 542 30.28 41.53 40.49
C LYS A 542 28.82 41.43 40.95
N ASN A 543 27.84 41.52 40.05
CA ASN A 543 26.41 41.47 40.36
C ASN A 543 25.61 41.07 39.11
N ALA A 544 24.61 40.18 39.25
CA ALA A 544 23.66 39.80 38.19
C ALA A 544 22.25 39.52 38.77
N LYS A 545 21.21 39.42 37.93
CA LYS A 545 19.79 39.27 38.36
C LYS A 545 19.54 38.04 39.25
N TYR A 546 19.81 36.84 38.76
CA TYR A 546 19.48 35.57 39.43
C TYR A 546 20.68 35.01 40.19
N LYS A 547 20.44 34.42 41.38
CA LYS A 547 21.50 34.00 42.31
C LYS A 547 21.12 32.73 43.07
N ILE A 548 21.96 31.71 42.97
CA ILE A 548 21.84 30.45 43.70
C ILE A 548 23.11 30.29 44.56
N THR A 549 22.98 29.75 45.77
CA THR A 549 24.14 29.48 46.65
C THR A 549 24.12 28.02 47.08
N VAL A 550 25.15 27.27 46.69
CA VAL A 550 25.40 25.88 47.09
C VAL A 550 26.32 25.89 48.29
N ASP A 551 25.93 25.16 49.34
CA ASP A 551 26.69 24.98 50.56
C ASP A 551 27.43 23.63 50.50
N THR A 552 28.55 23.52 51.20
CA THR A 552 29.37 22.30 51.30
C THR A 552 29.77 22.05 52.74
N ASN A 553 30.11 20.80 53.09
CA ASN A 553 30.57 20.43 54.44
C ASN A 553 32.10 20.41 54.62
N LYS A 554 32.85 21.01 53.69
CA LYS A 554 34.33 21.03 53.63
C LYS A 554 34.82 22.47 53.40
N PRO A 555 36.08 22.80 53.73
CA PRO A 555 36.62 24.13 53.43
C PRO A 555 36.54 24.48 51.93
N PRO A 556 36.42 25.77 51.58
CA PRO A 556 36.32 26.21 50.19
C PRO A 556 37.58 25.85 49.38
N VAL A 557 37.37 25.29 48.20
CA VAL A 557 38.40 24.87 47.23
C VAL A 557 38.66 26.02 46.25
N ASN A 558 39.89 26.12 45.76
CA ASN A 558 40.27 27.04 44.70
C ASN A 558 39.53 26.68 43.39
N LEU A 559 38.76 27.62 42.83
CA LEU A 559 37.97 27.35 41.62
C LEU A 559 38.87 26.98 40.42
N ASN A 560 40.11 27.46 40.37
CA ASN A 560 41.04 27.18 39.28
C ASN A 560 41.61 25.74 39.32
N GLU A 561 41.58 25.07 40.48
CA GLU A 561 41.96 23.65 40.61
C GLU A 561 40.83 22.71 40.15
N VAL A 562 39.58 23.16 40.29
CA VAL A 562 38.38 22.40 39.88
C VAL A 562 38.02 22.66 38.41
N PHE A 563 38.30 23.87 37.91
CA PHE A 563 38.07 24.28 36.51
C PHE A 563 39.39 24.72 35.82
N PRO A 564 40.39 23.83 35.70
CA PRO A 564 41.66 24.17 35.04
C PRO A 564 41.44 24.63 33.59
N ASP A 565 40.43 24.06 32.92
CA ASP A 565 40.02 24.36 31.53
C ASP A 565 39.65 25.84 31.30
N PHE A 566 39.22 26.53 32.36
CA PHE A 566 38.72 27.90 32.36
C PHE A 566 39.65 28.87 33.09
N SER A 567 40.84 28.42 33.53
CA SER A 567 41.83 29.28 34.16
C SER A 567 42.50 30.20 33.12
N GLU A 568 42.17 31.50 33.16
CA GLU A 568 42.90 32.51 32.39
C GLU A 568 44.33 32.66 32.94
N LYS A 569 45.34 32.67 32.07
CA LYS A 569 46.74 32.96 32.44
C LYS A 569 46.98 34.47 32.63
N SER A 570 46.16 35.13 33.43
CA SER A 570 46.31 36.53 33.80
C SER A 570 47.02 36.66 35.17
N GLU A 571 47.78 37.73 35.37
CA GLU A 571 48.64 37.89 36.55
C GLU A 571 47.87 38.25 37.85
N ASN A 572 46.54 38.43 37.77
CA ASN A 572 45.69 38.81 38.88
C ASN A 572 45.07 37.59 39.59
N ASN A 573 45.65 37.22 40.74
CA ASN A 573 45.21 36.10 41.58
C ASN A 573 43.87 36.34 42.34
N GLU A 574 42.78 36.69 41.66
CA GLU A 574 41.42 36.63 42.24
C GLU A 574 40.85 35.18 42.22
N SER A 575 41.55 34.24 42.87
CA SER A 575 41.18 32.80 43.00
C SER A 575 39.83 32.47 43.67
N SER A 576 39.02 33.49 43.93
CA SER A 576 37.71 33.43 44.59
C SER A 576 36.54 33.51 43.61
N ALA A 577 36.79 33.84 42.34
CA ALA A 577 35.76 34.13 41.35
C ALA A 577 36.14 33.57 39.98
N LEU A 578 35.18 32.94 39.30
CA LEU A 578 35.36 32.40 37.95
C LEU A 578 34.14 32.76 37.10
N GLY A 579 34.38 33.30 35.89
CA GLY A 579 33.34 33.68 34.95
C GLY A 579 33.31 32.76 33.74
N PHE A 580 32.09 32.38 33.35
CA PHE A 580 31.76 31.48 32.27
C PHE A 580 30.90 32.25 31.26
N GLN A 581 31.40 32.47 30.04
CA GLN A 581 30.61 33.05 28.94
C GLN A 581 30.16 31.93 28.01
N LEU A 582 28.86 31.68 27.96
CA LEU A 582 28.27 30.78 26.97
C LEU A 582 28.44 31.39 25.58
N ILE A 583 28.64 30.55 24.55
CA ILE A 583 28.78 30.98 23.15
C ILE A 583 27.49 31.73 22.68
N THR A 584 26.37 31.45 23.33
CA THR A 584 25.06 32.10 23.16
C THR A 584 25.00 33.54 23.66
N GLY A 585 26.02 34.02 24.37
CA GLY A 585 26.19 35.39 24.84
C GLY A 585 26.00 35.57 26.36
N SER A 586 25.25 34.67 27.01
CA SER A 586 25.01 34.70 28.46
C SER A 586 26.29 34.57 29.28
N LYS A 587 26.31 35.20 30.46
CA LYS A 587 27.43 35.10 31.42
C LYS A 587 26.96 34.59 32.76
N VAL A 588 27.61 33.52 33.23
CA VAL A 588 27.40 32.88 34.52
C VAL A 588 28.68 33.05 35.36
N ILE A 589 28.56 33.42 36.63
CA ILE A 589 29.69 33.68 37.53
C ILE A 589 29.58 32.79 38.77
N VAL A 590 30.65 32.07 39.10
CA VAL A 590 30.79 31.32 40.35
C VAL A 590 31.70 32.09 41.30
N LEU A 591 31.21 32.41 42.49
CA LEU A 591 31.96 33.05 43.58
C LEU A 591 32.14 32.07 44.74
N ALA A 592 33.37 31.66 45.01
CA ALA A 592 33.76 30.95 46.22
C ALA A 592 33.93 31.95 47.38
N SER A 593 33.30 31.67 48.53
CA SER A 593 33.47 32.47 49.74
C SER A 593 34.79 32.16 50.42
N LYS A 594 35.59 33.20 50.73
CA LYS A 594 36.87 33.04 51.45
C LYS A 594 36.71 32.72 52.94
N THR A 595 35.51 32.90 53.51
CA THR A 595 35.26 32.81 54.96
C THR A 595 34.11 31.86 55.32
N SER A 596 33.51 31.18 54.35
CA SER A 596 32.44 30.20 54.59
C SER A 596 32.44 29.12 53.50
N GLN A 597 31.83 27.97 53.80
CA GLN A 597 31.82 26.78 52.94
C GLN A 597 30.77 26.89 51.80
N ARG A 598 30.67 28.08 51.18
CA ARG A 598 29.57 28.49 50.30
C ARG A 598 30.07 28.97 48.94
N TYR A 599 29.40 28.54 47.88
CA TYR A 599 29.66 28.94 46.50
C TYR A 599 28.39 29.56 45.90
N ARG A 600 28.49 30.80 45.43
CA ARG A 600 27.35 31.52 44.84
C ARG A 600 27.49 31.59 43.33
N ILE A 601 26.53 30.98 42.62
CA ILE A 601 26.39 31.05 41.18
C ILE A 601 25.41 32.19 40.85
N GLN A 602 25.75 33.03 39.87
CA GLN A 602 24.93 34.19 39.45
C GLN A 602 24.86 34.29 37.92
N SER A 603 23.73 34.75 37.39
CA SER A 603 23.49 34.90 35.94
C SER A 603 22.39 35.94 35.70
N GLU A 604 22.30 36.49 34.48
CA GLU A 604 21.17 37.35 34.07
C GLU A 604 19.95 36.54 33.62
N SER A 605 20.15 35.30 33.15
CA SER A 605 19.10 34.30 32.86
C SER A 605 19.06 33.24 33.97
N PHE A 606 17.88 32.70 34.26
CA PHE A 606 17.71 31.70 35.32
C PHE A 606 18.14 30.31 34.86
N GLU A 607 17.72 29.95 33.65
CA GLU A 607 18.01 28.69 32.95
C GLU A 607 19.52 28.40 32.82
N ASP A 608 20.32 29.43 32.50
CA ASP A 608 21.75 29.32 32.23
C ASP A 608 22.58 28.90 33.47
N ILE A 609 22.02 29.03 34.68
CA ILE A 609 22.69 28.61 35.92
C ILE A 609 22.85 27.07 35.96
N TRP A 610 21.97 26.32 35.28
CA TRP A 610 21.91 24.86 35.33
C TRP A 610 23.25 24.19 34.99
N LEU A 611 23.79 24.43 33.79
CA LEU A 611 24.98 23.72 33.30
C LEU A 611 26.19 23.91 34.22
N VAL A 612 26.39 25.14 34.72
CA VAL A 612 27.48 25.46 35.64
C VAL A 612 27.23 24.89 37.04
N ALA A 613 25.97 24.85 37.51
CA ALA A 613 25.61 24.22 38.78
C ALA A 613 25.82 22.71 38.76
N LYS A 614 25.44 22.03 37.66
CA LYS A 614 25.69 20.60 37.45
C LYS A 614 27.19 20.30 37.47
N GLU A 615 27.96 21.00 36.66
CA GLU A 615 29.41 20.81 36.53
C GLU A 615 30.13 21.09 37.86
N LEU A 616 29.74 22.14 38.60
CA LEU A 616 30.29 22.47 39.92
C LEU A 616 30.11 21.33 40.93
N VAL A 617 28.89 20.80 41.04
CA VAL A 617 28.56 19.69 41.94
C VAL A 617 29.35 18.43 41.54
N GLN A 618 29.28 18.04 40.27
CA GLN A 618 29.95 16.83 39.78
C GLN A 618 31.49 16.89 39.90
N ARG A 619 32.10 18.04 39.61
CA ARG A 619 33.56 18.20 39.77
C ARG A 619 33.98 18.28 41.24
N PHE A 620 33.18 18.84 42.14
CA PHE A 620 33.46 18.76 43.57
C PHE A 620 33.39 17.32 44.10
N ASP A 621 32.35 16.56 43.71
CA ASP A 621 32.22 15.15 44.11
C ASP A 621 33.43 14.33 43.61
N GLN A 622 33.85 14.52 42.36
CA GLN A 622 35.06 13.89 41.79
C GLN A 622 36.34 14.32 42.51
N HIS A 623 36.52 15.62 42.74
CA HIS A 623 37.71 16.18 43.40
C HIS A 623 37.86 15.62 44.83
N PHE A 624 36.82 15.68 45.65
CA PHE A 624 36.87 15.15 47.02
C PHE A 624 36.97 13.62 47.06
N ALA A 625 36.37 12.90 46.11
CA ALA A 625 36.59 11.46 45.95
C ALA A 625 38.05 11.12 45.61
N SER A 626 38.71 11.91 44.75
CA SER A 626 40.13 11.72 44.41
C SER A 626 41.06 11.95 45.61
N LEU A 627 40.67 12.84 46.53
CA LEU A 627 41.32 13.07 47.83
C LEU A 627 40.94 12.04 48.90
N GLY A 628 40.15 11.01 48.56
CA GLY A 628 39.73 9.93 49.47
C GLY A 628 38.64 10.32 50.48
N VAL A 629 38.00 11.49 50.32
CA VAL A 629 37.04 12.06 51.27
C VAL A 629 35.65 11.46 51.07
N LYS A 630 35.33 10.42 51.83
CA LYS A 630 34.07 9.64 51.70
C LYS A 630 32.83 10.29 52.31
N ASP A 631 32.98 11.37 53.08
CA ASP A 631 31.90 12.06 53.79
C ASP A 631 31.54 13.43 53.18
N PHE A 632 32.04 13.75 51.99
CA PHE A 632 31.69 14.99 51.29
C PHE A 632 30.20 15.07 50.94
N ARG A 633 29.60 16.25 51.10
CA ARG A 633 28.23 16.56 50.70
C ARG A 633 28.09 18.01 50.23
N ASN A 634 27.50 18.19 49.06
CA ASN A 634 26.86 19.41 48.62
C ASN A 634 25.46 19.53 49.28
N SER A 635 24.98 20.74 49.54
CA SER A 635 23.63 21.00 50.04
C SER A 635 23.08 22.37 49.59
N PHE A 636 21.77 22.56 49.70
CA PHE A 636 21.11 23.82 49.38
C PHE A 636 20.22 24.27 50.54
N THR A 637 20.46 25.47 51.07
CA THR A 637 19.69 26.03 52.21
C THR A 637 18.88 27.27 51.83
N GLY A 638 18.69 27.53 50.54
CA GLY A 638 17.87 28.65 50.04
C GLY A 638 16.39 28.29 49.89
N PRO A 639 15.52 29.26 49.59
CA PRO A 639 14.19 28.98 49.06
C PRO A 639 14.29 28.37 47.66
N ILE A 640 13.39 27.45 47.31
CA ILE A 640 13.30 26.90 45.95
C ILE A 640 12.73 28.01 45.02
N PRO A 641 13.38 28.33 43.89
CA PRO A 641 13.00 29.42 42.97
C PRO A 641 11.80 29.06 42.08
N LEU A 642 10.66 28.82 42.71
CA LEU A 642 9.40 28.49 42.03
C LEU A 642 8.80 29.65 41.21
N PRO A 643 8.85 30.93 41.63
CA PRO A 643 8.36 32.04 40.82
C PRO A 643 9.08 32.14 39.45
N GLU A 644 10.41 32.08 39.46
CA GLU A 644 11.27 32.16 38.29
C GLU A 644 11.06 30.95 37.37
N TYR A 645 10.95 29.76 37.95
CA TYR A 645 10.62 28.55 37.21
C TYR A 645 9.24 28.65 36.53
N PHE A 646 8.23 29.17 37.24
CA PHE A 646 6.87 29.32 36.70
C PHE A 646 6.74 30.38 35.60
N GLU A 647 7.67 31.35 35.50
CA GLU A 647 7.80 32.26 34.36
C GLU A 647 8.18 31.47 33.08
N THR A 648 9.12 30.52 33.17
CA THR A 648 9.50 29.67 32.03
C THR A 648 8.38 28.71 31.59
N VAL A 649 7.60 28.19 32.54
CA VAL A 649 6.44 27.32 32.28
C VAL A 649 5.33 28.07 31.53
N ASP A 650 5.02 29.31 31.94
CA ASP A 650 4.00 30.11 31.23
C ASP A 650 4.45 30.47 29.81
N HIS A 651 5.70 30.87 29.63
CA HIS A 651 6.22 31.24 28.32
C HIS A 651 6.17 30.07 27.32
N HIS A 652 6.51 28.85 27.78
CA HIS A 652 6.36 27.63 27.00
C HIS A 652 4.89 27.37 26.62
N PHE A 653 3.99 27.40 27.60
CA PHE A 653 2.57 27.15 27.40
C PHE A 653 1.92 28.16 26.44
N GLU A 654 2.26 29.46 26.54
CA GLU A 654 1.80 30.49 25.61
C GLU A 654 2.22 30.19 24.16
N LEU A 655 3.45 29.71 23.95
CA LEU A 655 3.95 29.32 22.63
C LEU A 655 3.24 28.07 22.09
N ARG A 656 2.95 27.05 22.92
CA ARG A 656 2.11 25.89 22.53
C ARG A 656 0.70 26.33 22.11
N VAL A 657 0.07 27.18 22.91
CA VAL A 657 -1.26 27.74 22.63
C VAL A 657 -1.24 28.58 21.33
N ASN A 658 -0.13 29.23 21.00
CA ASN A 658 0.04 29.93 19.73
C ASN A 658 0.24 28.98 18.54
N VAL A 659 0.97 27.86 18.68
CA VAL A 659 1.04 26.81 17.62
C VAL A 659 -0.36 26.36 17.23
N GLN A 660 -1.23 26.08 18.21
CA GLN A 660 -2.59 25.62 17.92
C GLN A 660 -3.43 26.71 17.21
N LYS A 661 -3.33 27.99 17.63
CA LYS A 661 -3.99 29.12 16.92
C LYS A 661 -3.54 29.20 15.45
N TYR A 662 -2.25 29.08 15.18
CA TYR A 662 -1.73 29.10 13.81
C TYR A 662 -2.20 27.89 13.01
N GLN A 663 -2.23 26.69 13.62
CA GLN A 663 -2.73 25.47 12.99
C GLN A 663 -4.22 25.57 12.62
N ASP A 664 -5.05 26.13 13.50
CA ASP A 664 -6.48 26.36 13.23
C ASP A 664 -6.69 27.38 12.10
N LEU A 665 -5.99 28.53 12.15
CA LEU A 665 -6.05 29.55 11.10
C LEU A 665 -5.57 29.03 9.73
N LEU A 666 -4.48 28.26 9.71
CA LEU A 666 -3.95 27.65 8.50
C LEU A 666 -4.90 26.56 7.97
N SER A 667 -5.54 25.79 8.85
CA SER A 667 -6.60 24.84 8.50
C SER A 667 -7.80 25.54 7.82
N GLU A 668 -8.29 26.65 8.38
CA GLU A 668 -9.34 27.48 7.75
C GLU A 668 -8.93 27.94 6.35
N ARG A 669 -7.73 28.53 6.20
CA ARG A 669 -7.26 29.03 4.90
C ARG A 669 -7.01 27.90 3.90
N ALA A 670 -6.55 26.74 4.35
CA ALA A 670 -6.42 25.54 3.51
C ALA A 670 -7.79 24.95 3.10
N VAL A 671 -8.85 25.10 3.91
CA VAL A 671 -10.23 24.77 3.51
C VAL A 671 -10.73 25.76 2.44
N GLN A 672 -10.55 27.07 2.66
CA GLN A 672 -10.92 28.11 1.70
C GLN A 672 -10.20 27.95 0.35
N PHE A 673 -8.87 27.74 0.37
CA PHE A 673 -8.05 27.53 -0.82
C PHE A 673 -8.52 26.31 -1.63
N ARG A 674 -8.74 25.16 -0.98
CA ARG A 674 -9.29 23.96 -1.63
C ARG A 674 -10.70 24.17 -2.18
N ALA A 675 -11.54 25.00 -1.55
CA ALA A 675 -12.86 25.34 -2.08
C ALA A 675 -12.76 26.18 -3.37
N ILE A 676 -11.86 27.17 -3.40
CA ILE A 676 -11.58 27.99 -4.59
C ILE A 676 -11.01 27.12 -5.72
N GLN A 677 -10.01 26.28 -5.44
CA GLN A 677 -9.45 25.32 -6.41
C GLN A 677 -10.52 24.40 -7.00
N ARG A 678 -11.40 23.80 -6.17
CA ARG A 678 -12.51 22.96 -6.65
C ARG A 678 -13.48 23.73 -7.55
N ARG A 679 -13.74 25.01 -7.26
CA ARG A 679 -14.58 25.88 -8.10
C ARG A 679 -13.91 26.21 -9.43
N LEU A 680 -12.60 26.51 -9.43
CA LEU A 680 -11.80 26.74 -10.64
C LEU A 680 -11.71 25.48 -11.51
N LEU A 681 -11.42 24.31 -10.94
CA LEU A 681 -11.42 23.03 -11.67
C LEU A 681 -12.79 22.72 -12.30
N THR A 682 -13.89 23.09 -11.64
CA THR A 682 -15.25 22.95 -12.20
C THR A 682 -15.46 23.88 -13.40
N ARG A 683 -14.86 25.08 -13.41
CA ARG A 683 -14.88 26.01 -14.55
C ARG A 683 -13.97 25.54 -15.69
N PHE A 684 -12.75 25.09 -15.40
CA PHE A 684 -11.81 24.61 -16.41
C PHE A 684 -12.23 23.30 -17.08
N LYS A 685 -13.16 22.54 -16.48
CA LYS A 685 -13.78 21.35 -17.09
C LYS A 685 -14.95 21.68 -18.03
N ASP A 686 -15.47 22.91 -17.99
CA ASP A 686 -16.52 23.34 -18.92
C ASP A 686 -15.95 23.48 -20.34
N LYS A 687 -16.70 23.07 -21.36
CA LYS A 687 -16.31 23.25 -22.77
C LYS A 687 -16.55 24.68 -23.25
N THR A 688 -17.31 25.48 -22.51
CA THR A 688 -17.59 26.89 -22.80
C THR A 688 -16.79 27.79 -21.84
N PRO A 689 -16.02 28.78 -22.34
CA PRO A 689 -15.17 29.63 -21.51
C PRO A 689 -16.01 30.67 -20.74
N GLY A 690 -16.56 30.27 -19.60
CA GLY A 690 -17.19 31.18 -18.64
C GLY A 690 -16.16 32.05 -17.90
N PRO A 691 -16.46 33.34 -17.63
CA PRO A 691 -15.53 34.22 -16.93
C PRO A 691 -15.23 33.71 -15.51
N LEU A 692 -13.97 33.84 -15.07
CA LEU A 692 -13.51 33.33 -13.77
C LEU A 692 -13.99 34.14 -12.56
N GLN A 693 -14.65 35.29 -12.76
CA GLN A 693 -15.27 36.09 -11.70
C GLN A 693 -14.30 36.42 -10.53
N ASN A 694 -13.06 36.76 -10.88
CA ASN A 694 -11.95 37.11 -9.97
C ASN A 694 -11.56 35.97 -8.98
N LEU A 695 -11.96 34.72 -9.24
CA LEU A 695 -11.59 33.56 -8.42
C LEU A 695 -10.07 33.27 -8.46
N ASP A 696 -9.40 33.68 -9.53
CA ASP A 696 -7.94 33.69 -9.67
C ASP A 696 -7.27 34.67 -8.70
N THR A 697 -7.78 35.91 -8.64
CA THR A 697 -7.33 36.97 -7.73
C THR A 697 -7.60 36.57 -6.27
N LEU A 698 -8.75 35.94 -6.01
CA LEU A 698 -9.09 35.39 -4.70
C LEU A 698 -8.17 34.22 -4.32
N MET A 699 -7.85 33.31 -5.26
CA MET A 699 -6.92 32.20 -5.04
C MET A 699 -5.52 32.70 -4.67
N GLU A 700 -5.02 33.71 -5.37
CA GLU A 700 -3.73 34.36 -5.08
C GLU A 700 -3.74 35.05 -3.70
N GLY A 701 -4.83 35.76 -3.36
CA GLY A 701 -5.01 36.37 -2.05
C GLY A 701 -5.03 35.36 -0.90
N THR A 702 -5.72 34.22 -1.07
CA THR A 702 -5.72 33.13 -0.09
C THR A 702 -4.37 32.41 -0.05
N TYR A 703 -3.69 32.23 -1.18
CA TYR A 703 -2.36 31.60 -1.24
C TYR A 703 -1.34 32.38 -0.40
N ARG A 704 -1.26 33.71 -0.58
CA ARG A 704 -0.37 34.57 0.22
C ARG A 704 -0.69 34.51 1.72
N GLN A 705 -1.97 34.38 2.10
CA GLN A 705 -2.35 34.18 3.50
C GLN A 705 -1.93 32.81 4.04
N VAL A 706 -1.99 31.73 3.23
CA VAL A 706 -1.50 30.41 3.64
C VAL A 706 0.02 30.42 3.85
N ILE A 707 0.79 31.05 2.94
CA ILE A 707 2.24 31.17 3.08
C ILE A 707 2.61 31.99 4.33
N ALA A 708 2.06 33.20 4.49
CA ALA A 708 2.37 34.05 5.65
C ALA A 708 1.95 33.43 7.01
N LEU A 709 0.92 32.57 7.03
CA LEU A 709 0.56 31.79 8.22
C LEU A 709 1.48 30.58 8.45
N ALA A 710 2.03 29.98 7.38
CA ALA A 710 3.02 28.91 7.50
C ALA A 710 4.35 29.46 8.03
N ASP A 711 4.84 30.56 7.46
CA ASP A 711 6.07 31.25 7.91
C ASP A 711 5.95 31.63 9.40
N ALA A 712 4.83 32.23 9.81
CA ALA A 712 4.57 32.58 11.21
C ALA A 712 4.39 31.37 12.15
N ALA A 713 3.92 30.23 11.64
CA ALA A 713 3.82 28.99 12.40
C ALA A 713 5.20 28.36 12.63
N GLU A 714 6.08 28.38 11.63
CA GLU A 714 7.46 27.91 11.74
C GLU A 714 8.27 28.80 12.70
N ASP A 715 8.16 30.13 12.58
CA ASP A 715 8.71 31.12 13.52
C ASP A 715 8.32 30.82 14.98
N ASN A 716 7.05 30.45 15.21
CA ASN A 716 6.55 30.10 16.54
C ASN A 716 7.00 28.70 16.98
N ARG A 717 7.16 27.74 16.06
CA ARG A 717 7.66 26.38 16.32
C ARG A 717 9.13 26.41 16.74
N GLU A 718 9.96 27.22 16.10
CA GLU A 718 11.36 27.40 16.51
C GLU A 718 11.47 28.03 17.91
N ARG A 719 10.68 29.07 18.19
CA ARG A 719 10.61 29.69 19.52
C ARG A 719 10.12 28.70 20.58
N LEU A 720 9.14 27.84 20.27
CA LEU A 720 8.67 26.79 21.17
C LEU A 720 9.79 25.80 21.52
N ILE A 721 10.58 25.34 20.54
CA ILE A 721 11.72 24.45 20.79
C ILE A 721 12.76 25.13 21.70
N GLN A 722 13.08 26.41 21.44
CA GLN A 722 14.00 27.18 22.28
C GLN A 722 13.46 27.35 23.71
N ALA A 723 12.18 27.66 23.88
CA ALA A 723 11.54 27.78 25.19
C ALA A 723 11.51 26.42 25.92
N PHE A 724 11.31 25.32 25.21
CA PHE A 724 11.31 23.98 25.80
C PHE A 724 12.68 23.58 26.34
N THR A 725 13.78 23.83 25.60
CA THR A 725 15.15 23.56 26.10
C THR A 725 15.51 24.43 27.31
N ARG A 726 15.05 25.68 27.36
CA ARG A 726 15.19 26.54 28.55
C ARG A 726 14.38 26.02 29.74
N LEU A 727 13.15 25.57 29.51
CA LEU A 727 12.29 24.94 30.51
C LEU A 727 12.90 23.62 31.04
N GLN A 728 13.44 22.76 30.17
CA GLN A 728 14.20 21.57 30.58
C GLN A 728 15.39 21.95 31.47
N SER A 729 16.17 22.97 31.10
CA SER A 729 17.30 23.49 31.90
C SER A 729 16.84 23.96 33.29
N ALA A 730 15.77 24.75 33.34
CA ALA A 730 15.17 25.24 34.58
C ALA A 730 14.57 24.11 35.45
N THR A 731 14.04 23.05 34.81
CA THR A 731 13.49 21.85 35.46
C THR A 731 14.60 20.99 36.05
N HIS A 732 15.69 20.76 35.31
CA HIS A 732 16.89 20.09 35.83
C HIS A 732 17.50 20.83 37.03
N LEU A 733 17.59 22.17 36.95
CA LEU A 733 18.03 23.00 38.06
C LEU A 733 17.12 22.85 39.28
N LEU A 734 15.80 22.84 39.09
CA LEU A 734 14.82 22.57 40.15
C LEU A 734 15.03 21.19 40.80
N ILE A 735 15.25 20.14 39.99
CA ILE A 735 15.53 18.77 40.48
C ILE A 735 16.81 18.74 41.32
N LEU A 736 17.90 19.35 40.84
CA LEU A 736 19.16 19.44 41.58
C LEU A 736 18.97 20.17 42.91
N LEU A 737 18.30 21.33 42.91
CA LEU A 737 18.02 22.08 44.15
C LEU A 737 17.17 21.27 45.14
N LEU A 738 16.16 20.53 44.68
CA LEU A 738 15.35 19.64 45.53
C LEU A 738 16.19 18.49 46.11
N SER A 739 17.08 17.89 45.30
CA SER A 739 17.97 16.80 45.74
C SER A 739 18.98 17.26 46.81
N LEU A 740 19.57 18.45 46.62
CA LEU A 740 20.51 19.09 47.55
C LEU A 740 19.83 19.66 48.81
N TRP A 741 18.54 19.98 48.74
CA TRP A 741 17.75 20.49 49.87
C TRP A 741 17.27 19.38 50.81
N GLN A 742 16.82 18.24 50.26
CA GLN A 742 16.26 17.13 51.05
C GLN A 742 17.20 15.92 51.23
N GLY A 743 18.40 15.97 50.65
CA GLY A 743 19.34 14.84 50.65
C GLY A 743 18.70 13.61 50.01
N LEU A 744 18.27 13.75 48.75
CA LEU A 744 17.65 12.66 48.01
C LEU A 744 18.72 11.68 47.50
N GLY A 745 18.41 10.37 47.56
CA GLY A 745 19.26 9.34 46.95
C GLY A 745 19.10 9.32 45.43
N SER A 746 20.06 8.69 44.72
CA SER A 746 20.06 8.59 43.25
C SER A 746 18.76 8.05 42.67
N GLU A 747 18.17 7.02 43.27
CA GLU A 747 16.85 6.47 42.88
C GLU A 747 15.73 7.52 43.01
N GLN A 748 15.71 8.30 44.09
CA GLN A 748 14.68 9.33 44.31
C GLN A 748 14.86 10.52 43.36
N THR A 749 16.10 10.86 43.00
CA THR A 749 16.41 11.84 41.95
C THR A 749 15.97 11.32 40.57
N ALA A 750 16.24 10.07 40.22
CA ALA A 750 15.80 9.46 38.97
C ALA A 750 14.26 9.40 38.85
N ILE A 751 13.54 9.16 39.96
CA ILE A 751 12.07 9.27 39.99
C ILE A 751 11.61 10.71 39.72
N LEU A 752 12.29 11.73 40.25
CA LEU A 752 11.98 13.13 39.96
C LEU A 752 12.29 13.51 38.50
N GLU A 753 13.42 13.06 37.96
CA GLU A 753 13.78 13.24 36.55
C GLU A 753 12.71 12.63 35.63
N ALA A 754 12.34 11.36 35.85
CA ALA A 754 11.28 10.71 35.08
C ALA A 754 9.88 11.36 35.26
N THR A 755 9.63 12.04 36.39
CA THR A 755 8.35 12.72 36.66
C THR A 755 8.26 14.11 36.03
N LEU A 756 9.37 14.86 35.98
CA LEU A 756 9.40 16.27 35.57
C LEU A 756 10.01 16.47 34.17
N LEU A 757 10.76 15.50 33.64
CA LEU A 757 11.34 15.50 32.30
C LEU A 757 10.88 14.27 31.48
N PRO A 758 9.56 14.01 31.32
CA PRO A 758 9.05 12.82 30.64
C PRO A 758 9.23 12.83 29.11
N LEU A 759 9.65 13.95 28.51
CA LEU A 759 9.71 14.16 27.06
C LEU A 759 11.03 14.83 26.63
N LEU A 760 11.60 14.35 25.53
CA LEU A 760 12.75 14.97 24.85
C LEU A 760 12.34 16.10 23.88
N GLN A 761 11.09 16.06 23.38
CA GLN A 761 10.51 17.10 22.56
C GLN A 761 8.97 17.09 22.70
N ASP A 762 8.37 18.27 22.63
CA ASP A 762 6.94 18.49 22.56
C ASP A 762 6.34 18.00 21.23
N THR A 763 5.19 17.33 21.24
CA THR A 763 4.48 16.86 20.04
C THR A 763 3.07 17.48 19.92
N PRO A 764 2.44 17.51 18.72
CA PRO A 764 1.10 18.08 18.55
C PRO A 764 -0.01 17.37 19.33
N GLN A 765 0.22 16.15 19.82
CA GLN A 765 -0.74 15.34 20.58
C GLN A 765 -0.40 15.23 22.07
N LEU A 766 0.88 15.36 22.42
CA LEU A 766 1.39 15.20 23.77
C LEU A 766 2.60 16.13 23.98
N GLY A 767 2.47 17.02 24.95
CA GLY A 767 3.56 17.88 25.41
C GLY A 767 3.68 17.92 26.93
N TRP A 768 4.61 18.75 27.38
CA TRP A 768 5.16 18.69 28.74
C TRP A 768 4.13 18.91 29.85
N GLU A 769 3.24 19.91 29.73
CA GLU A 769 2.36 20.32 30.82
C GLU A 769 1.39 19.21 31.25
N GLU A 770 0.69 18.56 30.31
CA GLU A 770 -0.22 17.45 30.60
C GLU A 770 0.51 16.18 31.05
N SER A 771 1.70 15.90 30.52
CA SER A 771 2.53 14.76 30.95
C SER A 771 2.98 14.90 32.40
N VAL A 772 3.49 16.08 32.76
CA VAL A 772 3.99 16.36 34.12
C VAL A 772 2.84 16.52 35.11
N ASP A 773 1.70 17.12 34.74
CA ASP A 773 0.53 17.19 35.61
C ASP A 773 0.00 15.77 35.95
N ALA A 774 0.00 14.85 34.98
CA ALA A 774 -0.37 13.46 35.19
C ALA A 774 0.64 12.70 36.08
N ALA A 775 1.95 12.83 35.79
CA ALA A 775 3.01 12.17 36.55
C ALA A 775 3.08 12.64 38.00
N ILE A 776 3.05 13.97 38.23
CA ILE A 776 2.98 14.55 39.58
C ILE A 776 1.68 14.14 40.27
N SER A 777 0.52 14.15 39.58
CA SER A 777 -0.75 13.71 40.18
C SER A 777 -0.69 12.25 40.66
N HIS A 778 -0.04 11.36 39.90
CA HIS A 778 0.20 9.98 40.31
C HIS A 778 1.12 9.88 41.53
N LEU A 779 2.26 10.59 41.52
CA LEU A 779 3.25 10.59 42.60
C LEU A 779 2.68 11.17 43.92
N LEU A 780 1.89 12.25 43.82
CA LEU A 780 1.16 12.86 44.94
C LEU A 780 0.06 11.96 45.53
N LYS A 781 -0.49 11.03 44.73
CA LYS A 781 -1.56 10.13 45.12
C LYS A 781 -1.03 8.85 45.76
N THR A 782 0.07 8.31 45.22
CA THR A 782 0.68 7.02 45.63
C THR A 782 1.70 7.19 46.75
N CYS A 783 2.73 8.02 46.54
CA CYS A 783 3.88 8.12 47.45
C CYS A 783 3.68 9.16 48.56
N LEU A 784 3.04 10.29 48.24
CA LEU A 784 3.03 11.48 49.11
C LEU A 784 1.65 11.84 49.68
N SER A 785 0.65 10.95 49.59
CA SER A 785 -0.69 11.24 50.15
C SER A 785 -0.72 11.13 51.67
N ARG A 786 -1.56 11.94 52.32
CA ARG A 786 -1.82 11.88 53.78
C ARG A 786 -3.24 11.45 54.15
N SER A 787 -4.17 11.37 53.18
CA SER A 787 -5.52 10.84 53.43
C SER A 787 -6.17 10.26 52.16
N PRO A 788 -7.13 9.33 52.29
CA PRO A 788 -7.91 8.83 51.15
C PRO A 788 -8.87 9.89 50.57
N LYS A 789 -9.17 10.97 51.30
CA LYS A 789 -9.98 12.09 50.76
C LYS A 789 -9.16 12.96 49.80
N ASP A 790 -7.87 13.17 50.07
CA ASP A 790 -6.96 13.90 49.16
C ASP A 790 -6.79 13.13 47.82
N GLN A 791 -6.70 11.80 47.89
CA GLN A 791 -6.57 10.93 46.70
C GLN A 791 -7.78 10.97 45.76
N ALA A 792 -8.95 11.40 46.25
CA ALA A 792 -10.20 11.40 45.50
C ALA A 792 -10.59 12.77 44.92
N ILE A 793 -10.17 13.88 45.53
CA ILE A 793 -10.77 15.21 45.28
C ILE A 793 -9.91 16.14 44.40
N SER A 794 -8.57 16.06 44.40
CA SER A 794 -7.72 16.89 43.51
C SER A 794 -6.89 16.11 42.48
N LEU A 795 -6.59 14.83 42.75
CA LEU A 795 -5.60 14.02 42.03
C LEU A 795 -6.24 13.06 41.01
N SER A 796 -7.26 13.54 40.29
CA SER A 796 -7.82 12.84 39.14
C SER A 796 -6.92 13.01 37.91
N THR A 797 -6.40 11.90 37.40
CA THR A 797 -5.75 11.80 36.09
C THR A 797 -6.83 11.91 35.02
N GLY A 798 -6.92 13.08 34.38
CA GLY A 798 -7.77 13.29 33.21
C GLY A 798 -7.17 12.67 31.94
N PRO A 799 -7.82 12.83 30.78
CA PRO A 799 -7.17 12.53 29.50
C PRO A 799 -5.95 13.44 29.29
N LEU A 800 -4.91 12.90 28.65
CA LEU A 800 -3.74 13.68 28.23
C LEU A 800 -4.15 14.57 27.04
N THR A 801 -4.42 15.83 27.33
CA THR A 801 -4.78 16.87 26.37
C THR A 801 -4.27 18.22 26.89
N ILE A 802 -3.85 19.11 26.00
CA ILE A 802 -3.37 20.46 26.36
C ILE A 802 -4.30 21.14 27.40
N PRO A 803 -3.78 21.61 28.54
CA PRO A 803 -4.59 22.24 29.57
C PRO A 803 -5.13 23.61 29.12
N LYS A 804 -6.09 24.17 29.85
CA LYS A 804 -6.59 25.53 29.60
C LYS A 804 -5.68 26.61 30.15
N ASP A 805 -4.98 26.30 31.25
CA ASP A 805 -4.12 27.20 31.99
C ASP A 805 -3.10 26.41 32.83
N THR A 806 -1.96 27.03 33.16
CA THR A 806 -0.88 26.41 33.95
C THR A 806 -1.21 26.30 35.44
N SER A 807 -2.31 26.91 35.92
CA SER A 807 -2.63 27.04 37.35
C SER A 807 -2.75 25.73 38.12
N ARG A 808 -3.19 24.63 37.46
CA ARG A 808 -3.27 23.31 38.10
C ARG A 808 -1.87 22.74 38.30
N LEU A 809 -1.09 22.68 37.23
CA LEU A 809 0.28 22.16 37.20
C LEU A 809 1.15 22.89 38.23
N LYS A 810 1.11 24.23 38.27
CA LYS A 810 1.82 25.02 39.29
C LYS A 810 1.46 24.63 40.72
N LYS A 811 0.16 24.47 41.04
CA LYS A 811 -0.32 24.05 42.36
C LYS A 811 0.12 22.62 42.71
N HIS A 812 0.24 21.73 41.73
CA HIS A 812 0.76 20.39 41.95
C HIS A 812 2.28 20.38 42.17
N ILE A 813 3.04 21.21 41.44
CA ILE A 813 4.49 21.40 41.65
C ILE A 813 4.78 22.02 43.01
N THR A 814 4.05 23.07 43.43
CA THR A 814 4.20 23.62 44.79
C THR A 814 3.88 22.59 45.85
N LEU A 815 2.79 21.82 45.69
CA LEU A 815 2.38 20.77 46.62
C LEU A 815 3.38 19.60 46.71
N LEU A 816 4.05 19.26 45.60
CA LEU A 816 5.16 18.30 45.57
C LEU A 816 6.34 18.81 46.41
N CYS A 817 6.80 20.04 46.16
CA CYS A 817 7.89 20.67 46.91
C CYS A 817 7.55 20.77 48.41
N ASP A 818 6.32 21.17 48.74
CA ASP A 818 5.79 21.28 50.10
C ASP A 818 5.78 19.94 50.85
N ARG A 819 5.43 18.84 50.17
CA ARG A 819 5.34 17.50 50.76
C ARG A 819 6.71 16.85 50.93
N LEU A 820 7.62 17.06 49.97
CA LEU A 820 9.04 16.69 50.10
C LEU A 820 9.68 17.46 51.27
N GLY A 821 9.47 18.78 51.33
CA GLY A 821 9.93 19.65 52.43
C GLY A 821 9.37 19.30 53.82
N LYS A 822 8.31 18.48 53.89
CA LYS A 822 7.70 17.94 55.12
C LYS A 822 8.10 16.47 55.36
N GLY A 823 9.24 16.04 54.84
CA GLY A 823 9.85 14.72 55.05
C GLY A 823 9.31 13.60 54.14
N GLY A 824 8.59 13.94 53.07
CA GLY A 824 8.08 12.96 52.11
C GLY A 824 9.20 12.22 51.36
N ARG A 825 9.00 10.94 51.09
CA ARG A 825 9.92 10.07 50.33
C ARG A 825 9.22 9.54 49.08
N LEU A 826 10.02 9.18 48.08
CA LEU A 826 9.57 8.66 46.79
C LEU A 826 9.99 7.19 46.66
N SER A 827 9.09 6.34 46.17
CA SER A 827 9.30 4.91 45.96
C SER A 827 8.31 4.39 44.93
N LEU A 828 8.76 3.52 44.02
CA LEU A 828 7.88 2.89 43.01
C LEU A 828 7.29 1.55 43.47
N THR A 829 7.78 0.99 44.58
CA THR A 829 7.29 -0.25 45.20
C THR A 829 5.89 -0.06 45.80
N SER A 830 4.93 -0.85 45.34
CA SER A 830 3.54 -0.82 45.84
C SER A 830 3.38 -1.65 47.12
N GLU A 831 4.07 -1.27 48.20
CA GLU A 831 3.88 -1.88 49.53
C GLU A 831 2.46 -1.67 50.10
N ALA A 832 1.71 -0.71 49.54
CA ALA A 832 0.33 -0.38 49.90
C ALA A 832 -0.72 -1.48 49.59
N ASN A 833 -0.29 -2.68 49.18
CA ASN A 833 -1.15 -3.82 48.85
C ASN A 833 -0.83 -5.10 49.65
N VAL A 834 -0.19 -4.99 50.81
CA VAL A 834 -0.20 -6.06 51.82
C VAL A 834 -1.58 -6.06 52.51
N PRO A 835 -2.40 -7.11 52.40
CA PRO A 835 -3.69 -7.17 53.08
C PRO A 835 -3.47 -7.36 54.59
N THR A 836 -3.76 -6.33 55.38
CA THR A 836 -3.62 -6.36 56.84
C THR A 836 -4.47 -7.49 57.44
N THR A 837 -3.84 -8.39 58.19
CA THR A 837 -4.51 -9.57 58.77
C THR A 837 -5.45 -9.17 59.90
N VAL A 838 -6.71 -8.87 59.57
CA VAL A 838 -7.75 -8.57 60.56
C VAL A 838 -8.17 -9.86 61.26
N MET A 839 -7.78 -10.01 62.53
CA MET A 839 -8.29 -11.07 63.40
C MET A 839 -9.79 -10.84 63.65
N MET A 840 -10.62 -11.83 63.34
CA MET A 840 -12.01 -11.92 63.78
C MET A 840 -12.17 -13.16 64.70
N PRO A 841 -12.94 -13.10 65.80
CA PRO A 841 -13.14 -14.24 66.70
C PRO A 841 -13.91 -15.39 66.04
N ALA A 842 -13.76 -16.59 66.61
CA ALA A 842 -14.41 -17.79 66.11
C ALA A 842 -15.94 -17.79 66.33
N GLY A 843 -16.66 -18.27 65.32
CA GLY A 843 -18.07 -18.65 65.36
C GLY A 843 -18.31 -19.65 64.23
N CYS A 844 -18.69 -20.89 64.56
CA CYS A 844 -18.74 -21.99 63.61
C CYS A 844 -20.18 -22.35 63.25
N GLU A 845 -20.43 -22.64 61.97
CA GLU A 845 -21.40 -23.66 61.54
C GLU A 845 -20.99 -24.22 60.17
N SER A 846 -21.34 -25.49 59.90
CA SER A 846 -20.69 -26.32 58.88
C SER A 846 -21.69 -27.06 57.99
N ILE A 847 -21.42 -27.15 56.68
CA ILE A 847 -22.15 -27.98 55.71
C ILE A 847 -21.23 -28.31 54.49
N PRO A 848 -21.43 -29.44 53.76
CA PRO A 848 -20.30 -30.33 53.46
C PRO A 848 -19.83 -30.43 51.99
N GLU A 849 -18.78 -31.23 51.78
CA GLU A 849 -18.20 -31.61 50.48
C GLU A 849 -19.14 -32.48 49.61
N PRO A 850 -19.00 -32.38 48.27
CA PRO A 850 -19.32 -33.47 47.35
C PRO A 850 -18.15 -33.84 46.41
N ILE A 851 -17.61 -35.05 46.64
CA ILE A 851 -17.43 -36.18 45.68
C ILE A 851 -17.08 -35.87 44.20
N VAL A 852 -16.10 -36.62 43.68
CA VAL A 852 -15.66 -36.71 42.28
C VAL A 852 -16.64 -37.53 41.42
N GLU A 853 -17.02 -37.02 40.25
CA GLU A 853 -17.50 -37.82 39.10
C GLU A 853 -16.86 -37.31 37.78
N GLN A 854 -17.16 -37.99 36.66
CA GLN A 854 -16.32 -38.05 35.45
C GLN A 854 -16.76 -37.09 34.33
N GLU A 855 -15.83 -36.71 33.44
CA GLU A 855 -16.14 -35.98 32.19
C GLU A 855 -16.40 -36.96 31.03
N GLU A 856 -17.57 -36.86 30.40
CA GLU A 856 -17.89 -37.50 29.10
C GLU A 856 -17.81 -36.48 27.93
N GLU A 857 -17.69 -37.00 26.70
CA GLU A 857 -17.54 -36.20 25.47
C GLU A 857 -18.78 -35.34 25.10
N PRO A 858 -18.60 -34.11 24.60
CA PRO A 858 -19.61 -33.40 23.83
C PRO A 858 -19.51 -33.75 22.33
N ARG A 859 -20.58 -34.33 21.77
CA ARG A 859 -20.66 -34.68 20.33
C ARG A 859 -20.86 -33.46 19.42
N LEU A 860 -20.36 -33.60 18.19
CA LEU A 860 -20.63 -32.71 17.06
C LEU A 860 -22.13 -32.56 16.75
N GLN A 861 -22.60 -31.34 16.49
CA GLN A 861 -23.73 -31.09 15.60
C GLN A 861 -23.42 -29.97 14.59
N GLN A 862 -24.04 -30.08 13.43
CA GLN A 862 -23.91 -29.15 12.32
C GLN A 862 -24.74 -27.89 12.57
N ASP A 863 -24.36 -26.76 11.99
CA ASP A 863 -25.32 -25.67 11.77
C ASP A 863 -25.14 -25.06 10.36
N SER A 864 -26.24 -24.56 9.80
CA SER A 864 -26.33 -24.25 8.38
C SER A 864 -26.91 -22.86 8.09
N ALA A 865 -26.14 -22.12 7.30
CA ALA A 865 -26.60 -21.11 6.36
C ALA A 865 -27.31 -19.81 6.86
N LYS A 866 -26.80 -18.70 6.28
CA LYS A 866 -27.53 -17.54 5.71
C LYS A 866 -27.83 -16.27 6.55
N TYR A 867 -27.50 -15.17 5.87
CA TYR A 867 -28.11 -13.83 5.90
C TYR A 867 -27.98 -12.93 7.14
N ILE A 868 -26.83 -12.28 7.23
CA ILE A 868 -26.73 -10.92 7.78
C ILE A 868 -27.62 -9.96 6.97
N LYS A 869 -28.60 -9.32 7.62
CA LYS A 869 -29.21 -8.07 7.15
C LYS A 869 -29.07 -6.99 8.22
N LYS A 870 -28.41 -5.88 7.86
CA LYS A 870 -28.23 -4.71 8.73
C LYS A 870 -29.58 -4.13 9.20
N LYS A 871 -29.69 -3.81 10.48
CA LYS A 871 -30.53 -2.69 10.95
C LYS A 871 -29.88 -1.98 12.14
N GLN A 872 -29.93 -0.65 12.12
CA GLN A 872 -29.51 0.22 13.22
C GLN A 872 -30.59 0.27 14.33
N PRO A 873 -30.24 0.74 15.55
CA PRO A 873 -31.10 0.59 16.73
C PRO A 873 -32.21 1.65 16.82
N SER A 874 -33.31 1.29 17.47
CA SER A 874 -34.35 2.23 17.91
C SER A 874 -34.85 1.86 19.31
N LYS A 875 -34.51 2.68 20.31
CA LYS A 875 -35.08 2.59 21.67
C LYS A 875 -36.54 3.05 21.65
N ARG A 876 -37.48 2.29 22.25
CA ARG A 876 -38.37 2.77 23.35
C ARG A 876 -39.49 1.76 23.72
N ILE A 877 -39.56 1.49 25.03
CA ILE A 877 -40.72 1.58 25.94
C ILE A 877 -42.03 0.81 25.59
N LYS A 878 -42.60 0.15 26.61
CA LYS A 878 -43.88 -0.60 26.56
C LYS A 878 -45.12 0.30 26.35
N SER A 879 -46.13 -0.31 25.75
CA SER A 879 -47.44 0.23 25.40
C SER A 879 -48.45 0.34 26.54
N LYS A 880 -49.37 1.32 26.43
CA LYS A 880 -50.83 1.28 26.72
C LYS A 880 -51.43 2.60 26.19
N SER A 881 -52.64 2.68 25.62
CA SER A 881 -53.57 1.65 25.14
C SER A 881 -54.61 2.30 24.20
N ASP A 882 -55.02 1.57 23.16
CA ASP A 882 -56.29 1.61 22.41
C ASP A 882 -57.05 2.94 22.20
N SER A 883 -57.22 3.34 20.94
CA SER A 883 -58.56 3.39 20.32
C SER A 883 -58.52 3.53 18.78
N SER A 884 -59.55 2.94 18.16
CA SER A 884 -60.13 3.14 16.81
C SER A 884 -59.73 4.39 15.97
N LYS A 885 -59.70 4.34 14.62
CA LYS A 885 -60.18 3.32 13.65
C LYS A 885 -59.57 3.54 12.24
N GLU A 886 -59.67 2.51 11.39
CA GLU A 886 -59.79 2.50 9.90
C GLU A 886 -59.14 3.64 9.07
N SER A 887 -58.14 3.38 8.21
CA SER A 887 -58.22 2.77 6.85
C SER A 887 -58.99 3.63 5.82
N SER A 888 -58.61 3.75 4.54
CA SER A 888 -57.78 2.90 3.64
C SER A 888 -57.05 3.78 2.58
N ARG A 889 -55.89 3.37 2.02
CA ARG A 889 -55.68 2.74 0.68
C ARG A 889 -56.69 3.17 -0.42
N GLU A 890 -56.31 3.42 -1.67
CA GLU A 890 -55.01 3.37 -2.38
C GLU A 890 -55.12 4.06 -3.76
N LYS A 891 -54.01 4.63 -4.29
CA LYS A 891 -53.79 4.96 -5.73
C LYS A 891 -54.75 6.06 -6.29
N LYS A 892 -54.57 6.65 -7.48
CA LYS A 892 -53.66 6.41 -8.61
C LYS A 892 -53.29 7.72 -9.36
N GLU A 893 -52.14 7.70 -10.03
CA GLU A 893 -51.64 8.48 -11.19
C GLU A 893 -52.32 9.81 -11.66
N LYS A 894 -51.48 10.87 -11.69
CA LYS A 894 -51.22 11.82 -12.81
C LYS A 894 -52.32 12.74 -13.42
N ASP A 895 -52.11 14.04 -13.11
CA ASP A 895 -51.79 15.16 -14.06
C ASP A 895 -52.83 16.25 -14.43
N SER A 896 -52.29 17.45 -14.71
CA SER A 896 -52.89 18.68 -15.28
C SER A 896 -53.85 19.57 -14.43
N GLY A 897 -53.80 20.91 -14.69
CA GLY A 897 -54.75 21.96 -14.24
C GLY A 897 -54.78 22.27 -12.72
N LYS A 898 -54.12 23.29 -12.15
CA LYS A 898 -53.85 24.70 -12.49
C LYS A 898 -55.06 25.66 -12.35
N GLU A 899 -54.89 26.69 -11.49
CA GLU A 899 -55.62 27.98 -11.43
C GLU A 899 -57.12 28.05 -11.06
N LYS A 900 -57.41 28.21 -9.76
CA LYS A 900 -57.87 29.49 -9.10
C LYS A 900 -58.43 29.20 -7.69
N ASP A 901 -58.59 30.11 -6.74
CA ASP A 901 -57.99 31.40 -6.31
C ASP A 901 -59.05 32.07 -5.40
N SER A 902 -58.64 32.67 -4.27
CA SER A 902 -59.47 33.51 -3.38
C SER A 902 -60.61 32.78 -2.59
N LYS A 903 -61.13 33.25 -1.44
CA LYS A 903 -60.68 34.17 -0.36
C LYS A 903 -61.66 34.07 0.85
N VAL A 904 -61.58 35.01 1.81
CA VAL A 904 -62.64 35.39 2.80
C VAL A 904 -62.75 34.47 4.04
N SER A 905 -61.95 34.66 5.10
CA SER A 905 -62.17 35.54 6.30
C SER A 905 -62.83 34.80 7.50
N SER A 906 -62.83 35.26 8.76
CA SER A 906 -62.61 36.60 9.35
C SER A 906 -62.25 36.56 10.86
N LYS A 907 -61.90 37.74 11.45
CA LYS A 907 -62.03 38.13 12.89
C LYS A 907 -61.09 37.43 13.94
N GLU A 908 -60.66 38.04 15.07
CA GLU A 908 -60.77 39.46 15.52
C GLU A 908 -59.68 39.95 16.53
N SER A 909 -59.21 41.18 16.33
CA SER A 909 -58.82 42.25 17.29
C SER A 909 -57.93 42.07 18.57
N LYS A 910 -56.84 42.88 18.61
CA LYS A 910 -56.33 43.75 19.72
C LYS A 910 -55.68 43.06 20.97
N LYS A 911 -54.85 43.72 21.80
CA LYS A 911 -54.66 45.18 22.10
C LYS A 911 -53.25 45.52 22.67
N GLU A 912 -52.69 46.70 22.32
CA GLU A 912 -51.68 47.54 23.06
C GLU A 912 -50.27 46.99 23.43
N SER A 913 -49.17 47.78 23.56
CA SER A 913 -48.96 49.26 23.48
C SER A 913 -47.53 49.71 23.00
N SER A 914 -47.45 50.98 22.57
CA SER A 914 -46.33 51.97 22.34
C SER A 914 -44.88 51.75 22.86
N LYS A 915 -43.81 52.47 22.43
CA LYS A 915 -43.38 53.41 21.33
C LYS A 915 -41.83 53.58 21.49
N GLU A 916 -40.95 54.00 20.55
CA GLU A 916 -40.74 55.27 19.78
C GLU A 916 -39.74 54.97 18.61
N SER A 917 -39.93 55.35 17.33
CA SER A 917 -39.63 56.63 16.59
C SER A 917 -38.15 57.11 16.59
N SER A 918 -37.54 57.66 15.52
CA SER A 918 -37.81 57.77 14.05
C SER A 918 -36.60 58.45 13.34
N LYS A 919 -35.94 57.90 12.31
CA LYS A 919 -36.21 57.96 10.84
C LYS A 919 -36.29 59.37 10.19
N ARG A 920 -35.31 59.73 9.32
CA ARG A 920 -35.38 60.42 7.97
C ARG A 920 -33.96 60.78 7.47
N GLU A 921 -33.52 60.60 6.22
CA GLU A 921 -33.95 60.99 4.84
C GLU A 921 -33.39 62.36 4.33
N SER A 922 -32.51 62.33 3.31
CA SER A 922 -32.30 63.39 2.28
C SER A 922 -31.42 62.84 1.11
N THR A 923 -31.28 63.55 -0.02
CA THR A 923 -30.78 62.98 -1.30
C THR A 923 -30.00 63.95 -2.22
N LYS A 924 -29.10 63.34 -3.03
CA LYS A 924 -28.65 63.71 -4.41
C LYS A 924 -27.66 64.87 -4.70
N GLU A 925 -26.78 64.56 -5.68
CA GLU A 925 -26.23 65.37 -6.80
C GLU A 925 -25.27 66.57 -6.61
N SER A 926 -24.06 66.48 -7.18
CA SER A 926 -23.59 67.28 -8.35
C SER A 926 -22.10 66.97 -8.70
N LYS A 927 -21.46 67.72 -9.64
CA LYS A 927 -20.16 67.40 -10.29
C LYS A 927 -19.09 68.52 -10.17
N GLU A 928 -17.80 68.15 -10.24
CA GLU A 928 -16.66 68.79 -10.99
C GLU A 928 -16.33 70.31 -10.85
N PRO A 929 -15.21 70.87 -11.40
CA PRO A 929 -13.83 70.37 -11.54
C PRO A 929 -12.66 71.42 -11.33
N SER A 930 -11.43 70.91 -11.11
CA SER A 930 -10.13 71.39 -11.68
C SER A 930 -9.37 72.68 -11.22
N LYS A 931 -8.02 72.60 -11.36
CA LYS A 931 -6.98 73.66 -11.52
C LYS A 931 -6.52 74.49 -10.28
N ASP A 932 -5.29 75.06 -10.22
CA ASP A 932 -4.14 75.15 -11.17
C ASP A 932 -2.76 75.34 -10.45
N LYS A 933 -1.64 74.99 -11.12
CA LYS A 933 -0.24 75.53 -10.99
C LYS A 933 0.59 75.32 -9.67
N GLU A 934 1.93 75.50 -9.61
CA GLU A 934 2.95 76.00 -10.58
C GLU A 934 4.33 75.26 -10.53
N SER A 935 5.38 75.82 -11.18
CA SER A 935 6.66 75.25 -11.68
C SER A 935 7.83 75.15 -10.64
N THR A 936 9.11 74.81 -10.92
CA THR A 936 10.02 74.87 -12.12
C THR A 936 11.25 73.92 -11.94
N ARG A 937 11.71 73.15 -12.94
CA ARG A 937 12.88 73.34 -13.88
C ARG A 937 14.30 73.46 -13.26
N GLU A 938 15.43 73.06 -13.87
CA GLU A 938 15.84 72.15 -14.99
C GLU A 938 17.35 71.77 -14.75
N LYS A 939 18.04 70.70 -15.22
CA LYS A 939 17.97 69.68 -16.30
C LYS A 939 18.76 69.97 -17.62
N GLU A 940 19.93 69.32 -17.77
CA GLU A 940 20.69 69.18 -19.04
C GLU A 940 21.55 67.87 -19.08
N SER A 941 22.35 67.60 -20.12
CA SER A 941 22.76 66.22 -20.51
C SER A 941 24.02 66.10 -21.41
N SER A 942 24.77 64.98 -21.37
CA SER A 942 25.27 64.25 -22.58
C SER A 942 26.17 63.00 -22.37
N LYS A 943 26.04 62.03 -23.31
CA LYS A 943 27.02 61.13 -24.01
C LYS A 943 28.07 60.21 -23.30
N GLU A 944 27.90 58.91 -23.56
CA GLU A 944 28.83 57.92 -24.19
C GLU A 944 29.97 57.14 -23.46
N SER A 945 29.94 55.81 -23.70
CA SER A 945 31.05 54.83 -23.91
C SER A 945 31.53 53.88 -22.76
N GLY A 946 31.88 52.62 -23.14
CA GLY A 946 32.41 51.52 -22.30
C GLY A 946 31.33 50.55 -21.75
N LYS A 947 31.12 49.31 -22.25
CA LYS A 947 31.91 48.04 -22.21
C LYS A 947 32.13 47.47 -20.79
N GLU A 948 31.95 46.16 -20.50
CA GLU A 948 31.69 44.97 -21.35
C GLU A 948 31.13 43.74 -20.57
N LYS A 949 30.40 42.83 -21.28
CA LYS A 949 30.15 41.38 -20.96
C LYS A 949 29.33 41.04 -19.67
N THR A 950 28.66 39.89 -19.51
CA THR A 950 28.61 38.63 -20.31
C THR A 950 27.18 38.02 -20.37
N LYS A 951 26.91 37.13 -21.35
CA LYS A 951 25.68 36.32 -21.46
C LYS A 951 25.72 35.08 -20.56
N VAL A 952 24.54 34.57 -20.17
CA VAL A 952 24.26 33.11 -20.11
C VAL A 952 22.91 32.84 -20.78
N SER A 953 22.82 31.79 -21.59
CA SER A 953 21.61 31.39 -22.33
C SER A 953 21.19 29.96 -21.97
N ARG A 954 19.89 29.71 -21.79
CA ARG A 954 19.34 28.34 -21.77
C ARG A 954 19.71 27.59 -23.05
N LYS A 955 20.08 26.31 -22.92
CA LYS A 955 20.21 25.36 -24.03
C LYS A 955 19.75 23.97 -23.60
N SER A 956 19.33 23.16 -24.56
CA SER A 956 18.78 21.82 -24.37
C SER A 956 19.44 20.82 -25.34
N SER A 957 19.76 19.62 -24.83
CA SER A 957 20.24 18.43 -25.56
C SER A 957 20.28 17.28 -24.53
N VAL A 958 19.57 16.13 -24.67
CA VAL A 958 19.57 15.08 -25.71
C VAL A 958 20.72 14.05 -25.52
N LYS A 959 20.40 12.76 -25.74
CA LYS A 959 21.09 11.55 -25.25
C LYS A 959 22.40 11.15 -25.99
N VAL A 960 23.40 10.68 -25.23
CA VAL A 960 24.40 9.61 -25.51
C VAL A 960 24.75 8.99 -24.14
N LYS A 961 24.91 7.67 -23.87
CA LYS A 961 24.86 6.39 -24.63
C LYS A 961 26.17 5.75 -25.16
N GLU A 962 27.29 5.92 -24.46
CA GLU A 962 28.43 4.96 -24.45
C GLU A 962 28.30 4.11 -23.17
N LYS A 963 28.51 2.79 -23.09
CA LYS A 963 29.25 1.80 -23.91
C LYS A 963 30.78 1.90 -23.80
N LYS A 964 31.30 1.40 -22.68
CA LYS A 964 32.72 1.03 -22.54
C LYS A 964 32.86 -0.51 -22.60
N SER A 965 33.93 -0.97 -23.22
CA SER A 965 34.35 -2.38 -23.27
C SER A 965 35.59 -2.58 -22.41
N ASP A 966 35.75 -3.76 -21.83
CA ASP A 966 37.02 -4.36 -21.46
C ASP A 966 36.90 -5.90 -21.63
N ALA A 967 38.01 -6.61 -21.81
CA ALA A 967 38.06 -8.04 -22.10
C ALA A 967 39.39 -8.67 -21.61
N GLY A 968 39.36 -9.95 -21.24
CA GLY A 968 40.48 -10.69 -20.65
C GLY A 968 40.69 -10.37 -19.16
N ASP A 969 41.17 -11.27 -18.30
CA ASP A 969 41.44 -12.72 -18.44
C ASP A 969 41.13 -13.40 -17.09
N GLY A 970 40.79 -14.70 -17.09
CA GLY A 970 40.54 -15.49 -15.88
C GLY A 970 39.42 -16.51 -16.04
#